data_AF-A0A931EHJ7-F1
#
_entry.id   AF-A0A931EHJ7-F1
#
_cell.length_a   1.000
_cell.length_b   1.000
_cell.length_c   1.000
_cell.angle_alpha   90.00
_cell.angle_beta   90.00
_cell.angle_gamma   90.00
#
_symmetry.space_group_name_H-M   'P 1'
#
loop_
_entity.id
_entity.type
_entity.pdbx_description
1 polymer ?
#
loop_
_entity_poly.entity_id
_entity_poly.type
_entity_poly.pdbx_seq_one_letter_code
_entity_poly.pdbx_strand_id
1 'polypeptide(L)'
;MNRTFRGILSVGLLVLVGLLPGSAQDGGPQLYGGGTFSPGQKVGLEYNLPSGGSARIGVYRIGNPEKVLELGGPRNFKATDQLQLRQVRSIPVYRSKDNSYGQISLGTLPEGLYLAQIGNPRPRSATLILVTSLGLVVKSDTAGILAYTANLSDGKPLAVQVYLVKDKKIVAQQASSRIARLETGFKNSDNTFVAARSGDSWAFSSAYWRAWNVEKNRVYLYTDRPVYRPGQTVQFKGIARTASGLEPLVGQSLRVSVKDEQDTEIFSGKFTTDAYGGFSGAFAVGLDVRLGSYSLTATVQGQEYSGSFEVQEYVKPEYRVSVTPDKTVAVQGEKGRFVIKGEYLFGGPVAGGQVSYSVLEQPYYRFAYQSEYGFYQQDNYQDSYGGNIIQRGEGRLNEKGELVLDIPLPKDAHNDYSLSVQAGVTDEARHEISGTGTLTAYRSGVVLDISSDNYFYQAGQTITATVQAQDLQGKPVSVPFRVAVKRSYWLRNQGQQTQALTTLQGRTDAKGQARVSLKLQTQGDYRLEASAKDPAGRPTGASDYVWVSDGSYWYWGYQSLKITPDKHEYKVGDTARFVVQSPVTDGWALVNLEGPKLAKPEVVHFKGSVFTYALKLTQDMVPNGYLAVTILGGGQYYSETAGFLIPPADKFLKVAVTSDKTTYKPGDSATYTLKVTDAKGQRVQAQVTLGLVDEAIYLVRPESTPDIRGFFWALKGNLVGTQTAGGYYFGNIAPAPSAAARAPMSEAVFGQSKGGLAAAKLRSDFRDTILWLPSVQTDADGQATVQVQFPDNLTQWRMTARAITLSDTVGQNTQTVTTTLPVIARLGAPRFLVKGDTASLRVIGQNNLPDAQQGQLQLEPSGLDLLDPPTSLAAFPASGPSTADYRVRASAAGIATLKASALTPAASDALESKLPVLPKGLKKELGWAGQTQGSSGQTQGSSGQTQGSGQAGAGWSFTLPDNTDLTQTKAKLYLNPSLATAVTPALEYLAGYPYGCSEQTMSRFLPSVLAKQAGSFVTLPEDVRANLDDYVAQGLKRLYDFQHDDGGWGFWQNDSSSLYISAYVLSGLVQAKEAGYTVRAEVLKSGADYLRTTLERPDISQFASDARAYAY
;
A
#
# COMPACT_ATOMS: atom_id res chain seq x y z
N MET A 1 -19.63 5.63 -9.75
CA MET A 1 -20.84 5.83 -10.60
C MET A 1 -21.24 4.49 -11.19
N ASN A 2 -22.53 4.21 -11.43
CA ASN A 2 -23.01 2.88 -11.78
C ASN A 2 -24.28 2.96 -12.67
N ARG A 3 -24.39 2.08 -13.68
CA ARG A 3 -25.44 2.05 -14.74
C ARG A 3 -25.42 3.31 -15.64
N THR A 4 -25.88 3.29 -16.90
CA THR A 4 -26.74 2.35 -17.63
C THR A 4 -26.38 2.32 -19.12
N PHE A 5 -26.35 1.13 -19.76
CA PHE A 5 -27.03 0.81 -21.04
C PHE A 5 -26.69 -0.62 -21.50
N ARG A 6 -27.68 -1.33 -22.06
CA ARG A 6 -27.52 -2.64 -22.71
C ARG A 6 -28.01 -2.53 -24.15
N GLY A 7 -27.27 -3.12 -25.09
CA GLY A 7 -27.73 -3.47 -26.42
C GLY A 7 -27.60 -2.39 -27.49
N ILE A 8 -26.66 -2.58 -28.42
CA ILE A 8 -26.94 -3.07 -29.78
C ILE A 8 -25.65 -3.71 -30.31
N LEU A 9 -25.79 -4.75 -31.13
CA LEU A 9 -24.70 -5.47 -31.78
C LEU A 9 -24.63 -5.07 -33.27
N SER A 10 -23.45 -5.20 -33.87
CA SER A 10 -23.14 -5.08 -35.32
C SER A 10 -22.60 -3.73 -35.81
N VAL A 11 -21.95 -3.79 -36.99
CA VAL A 11 -21.27 -2.70 -37.71
C VAL A 11 -20.03 -2.14 -36.99
N GLY A 12 -18.89 -2.81 -37.19
CA GLY A 12 -17.59 -2.28 -36.80
C GLY A 12 -17.08 -1.24 -37.81
N LEU A 13 -17.29 0.05 -37.53
CA LEU A 13 -16.58 1.15 -38.18
C LEU A 13 -16.55 2.38 -37.26
N LEU A 14 -15.47 2.58 -36.51
CA LEU A 14 -15.25 3.82 -35.76
C LEU A 14 -13.76 4.15 -35.67
N VAL A 15 -13.42 5.29 -36.26
CA VAL A 15 -12.06 5.82 -36.43
C VAL A 15 -11.46 6.18 -35.06
N LEU A 16 -10.29 5.63 -34.73
CA LEU A 16 -9.44 6.17 -33.66
C LEU A 16 -8.39 7.12 -34.27
N VAL A 17 -8.55 8.42 -34.06
CA VAL A 17 -7.50 9.40 -34.37
C VAL A 17 -6.46 9.39 -33.26
N GLY A 18 -5.51 8.45 -33.35
CA GLY A 18 -4.36 8.38 -32.46
C GLY A 18 -3.33 9.48 -32.78
N LEU A 19 -2.87 10.21 -31.75
CA LEU A 19 -1.80 11.20 -31.88
C LEU A 19 -0.47 10.53 -32.29
N LEU A 20 0.19 11.09 -33.31
CA LEU A 20 1.30 10.46 -34.04
C LEU A 20 2.67 10.79 -33.40
N PRO A 21 3.47 9.80 -32.96
CA PRO A 21 4.82 10.06 -32.45
C PRO A 21 5.91 10.03 -33.53
N GLY A 22 6.96 10.83 -33.34
CA GLY A 22 8.34 10.42 -33.66
C GLY A 22 8.89 10.60 -35.09
N SER A 23 8.07 10.74 -36.14
CA SER A 23 8.55 10.99 -37.52
C SER A 23 8.06 12.30 -38.15
N ALA A 24 7.15 13.03 -37.49
CA ALA A 24 6.44 14.19 -38.03
C ALA A 24 7.27 15.50 -38.12
N GLN A 25 8.60 15.44 -38.10
CA GLN A 25 9.47 16.62 -38.29
C GLN A 25 9.77 16.95 -39.76
N ASP A 26 9.51 16.03 -40.69
CA ASP A 26 9.73 16.23 -42.13
C ASP A 26 8.39 16.04 -42.85
N GLY A 27 7.83 17.15 -43.36
CA GLY A 27 6.45 17.26 -43.88
C GLY A 27 6.19 16.56 -45.23
N GLY A 28 6.91 15.48 -45.52
CA GLY A 28 6.83 14.70 -46.75
C GLY A 28 6.16 13.33 -46.58
N PRO A 29 6.20 12.48 -47.63
CA PRO A 29 5.58 11.15 -47.62
C PRO A 29 6.10 10.22 -46.51
N GLN A 30 5.16 9.61 -45.77
CA GLN A 30 5.44 8.63 -44.70
C GLN A 30 4.88 7.24 -45.05
N LEU A 31 5.50 6.18 -44.54
CA LEU A 31 5.16 4.78 -44.79
C LEU A 31 5.06 3.99 -43.49
N TYR A 32 3.98 3.21 -43.34
CA TYR A 32 3.63 2.43 -42.15
C TYR A 32 3.18 1.00 -42.56
N GLY A 33 2.90 0.14 -41.57
CA GLY A 33 2.40 -1.22 -41.81
C GLY A 33 3.47 -2.26 -42.20
N GLY A 34 4.76 -1.91 -42.15
CA GLY A 34 5.84 -2.89 -42.24
C GLY A 34 5.86 -3.81 -41.00
N GLY A 35 6.18 -5.09 -41.21
CA GLY A 35 6.06 -6.14 -40.20
C GLY A 35 6.33 -7.54 -40.75
N THR A 36 5.92 -8.56 -39.99
CA THR A 36 6.10 -9.98 -40.31
C THR A 36 4.85 -10.56 -40.98
N PHE A 37 5.03 -11.29 -42.08
CA PHE A 37 3.97 -11.92 -42.88
C PHE A 37 4.32 -13.38 -43.18
N SER A 38 3.30 -14.25 -43.20
CA SER A 38 3.45 -15.65 -43.61
C SER A 38 3.62 -15.78 -45.13
N PRO A 39 4.26 -16.86 -45.65
CA PRO A 39 4.40 -17.07 -47.08
C PRO A 39 3.03 -17.22 -47.73
N GLY A 40 2.80 -16.53 -48.85
CA GLY A 40 1.49 -16.50 -49.51
C GLY A 40 0.43 -15.61 -48.86
N GLN A 41 0.71 -14.97 -47.71
CA GLN A 41 -0.13 -13.91 -47.17
C GLN A 41 -0.09 -12.68 -48.09
N LYS A 42 -1.21 -11.97 -48.24
CA LYS A 42 -1.22 -10.65 -48.89
C LYS A 42 -0.56 -9.64 -47.96
N VAL A 43 0.56 -9.08 -48.39
CA VAL A 43 1.24 -7.99 -47.72
C VAL A 43 0.45 -6.70 -47.96
N GLY A 44 0.23 -5.93 -46.89
CA GLY A 44 -0.36 -4.60 -46.92
C GLY A 44 0.59 -3.59 -46.31
N LEU A 45 0.55 -2.35 -46.80
CA LEU A 45 1.21 -1.19 -46.21
C LEU A 45 0.22 -0.02 -46.13
N GLU A 46 0.50 0.92 -45.25
CA GLU A 46 -0.23 2.19 -45.17
C GLU A 46 0.74 3.36 -45.45
N TYR A 47 0.23 4.47 -45.94
CA TYR A 47 1.04 5.65 -46.25
C TYR A 47 0.29 6.94 -45.93
N ASN A 48 1.04 8.02 -45.70
CA ASN A 48 0.50 9.37 -45.52
C ASN A 48 1.22 10.35 -46.48
N LEU A 49 0.45 11.19 -47.16
CA LEU A 49 0.89 12.26 -48.06
C LEU A 49 0.41 13.62 -47.50
N PRO A 50 1.11 14.18 -46.49
CA PRO A 50 0.63 15.34 -45.72
C PRO A 50 0.63 16.65 -46.52
N SER A 51 1.50 16.79 -47.53
CA SER A 51 1.40 17.79 -48.60
C SER A 51 0.73 17.20 -49.86
N GLY A 52 -0.02 17.98 -50.62
CA GLY A 52 -0.66 17.53 -51.86
C GLY A 52 0.35 17.07 -52.92
N GLY A 53 0.10 15.94 -53.58
CA GLY A 53 0.98 15.40 -54.63
C GLY A 53 0.89 13.88 -54.80
N SER A 54 1.90 13.33 -55.47
CA SER A 54 2.09 11.89 -55.67
C SER A 54 3.50 11.44 -55.26
N ALA A 55 3.59 10.21 -54.75
CA ALA A 55 4.84 9.56 -54.39
C ALA A 55 4.93 8.18 -55.05
N ARG A 56 6.09 7.53 -54.97
CA ARG A 56 6.25 6.12 -55.33
C ARG A 56 6.69 5.32 -54.12
N ILE A 57 6.07 4.15 -53.92
CA ILE A 57 6.52 3.13 -52.99
C ILE A 57 7.37 2.12 -53.78
N GLY A 58 8.69 2.18 -53.60
CA GLY A 58 9.63 1.19 -54.11
C GLY A 58 9.79 0.06 -53.09
N VAL A 59 9.66 -1.19 -53.53
CA VAL A 59 9.84 -2.39 -52.69
C VAL A 59 11.03 -3.18 -53.23
N TYR A 60 12.00 -3.46 -52.35
CA TYR A 60 13.29 -4.05 -52.69
C TYR A 60 13.55 -5.29 -51.83
N ARG A 61 14.07 -6.38 -52.40
CA ARG A 61 14.60 -7.53 -51.64
C ARG A 61 16.02 -7.20 -51.19
N ILE A 62 16.36 -7.53 -49.95
CA ILE A 62 17.73 -7.36 -49.41
C ILE A 62 18.53 -8.62 -49.74
N GLY A 63 19.66 -8.45 -50.44
CA GLY A 63 20.58 -9.54 -50.81
C GLY A 63 21.56 -9.95 -49.72
N ASN A 64 21.86 -9.05 -48.77
CA ASN A 64 22.76 -9.26 -47.63
C ASN A 64 22.02 -9.10 -46.28
N PRO A 65 20.98 -9.91 -45.98
CA PRO A 65 20.12 -9.73 -44.81
C PRO A 65 20.87 -9.80 -43.47
N GLU A 66 22.03 -10.47 -43.40
CA GLU A 66 22.93 -10.50 -42.25
C GLU A 66 23.36 -9.09 -41.83
N LYS A 67 23.55 -8.17 -42.80
CA LYS A 67 23.99 -6.80 -42.54
C LYS A 67 22.96 -6.00 -41.72
N VAL A 68 21.69 -6.40 -41.73
CA VAL A 68 20.64 -5.78 -40.89
C VAL A 68 20.90 -6.02 -39.40
N LEU A 69 21.59 -7.10 -39.02
CA LEU A 69 22.03 -7.34 -37.64
C LEU A 69 22.99 -6.22 -37.18
N GLU A 70 24.00 -5.92 -38.01
CA GLU A 70 25.04 -4.91 -37.75
C GLU A 70 24.55 -3.46 -37.82
N LEU A 71 23.39 -3.21 -38.43
CA LEU A 71 22.77 -1.88 -38.45
C LEU A 71 21.93 -1.60 -37.19
N GLY A 72 21.71 -2.61 -36.34
CA GLY A 72 20.88 -2.52 -35.13
C GLY A 72 19.51 -3.19 -35.26
N GLY A 73 19.41 -4.22 -36.10
CA GLY A 73 18.17 -4.91 -36.39
C GLY A 73 17.16 -4.01 -37.14
N PRO A 74 15.86 -4.37 -37.12
CA PRO A 74 14.84 -3.68 -37.92
C PRO A 74 14.42 -2.29 -37.39
N ARG A 75 15.26 -1.59 -36.60
CA ARG A 75 14.90 -0.34 -35.92
C ARG A 75 15.66 0.93 -36.37
N ASN A 76 16.69 0.82 -37.22
CA ASN A 76 17.60 1.95 -37.51
C ASN A 76 17.94 2.08 -39.02
N PHE A 77 17.28 3.01 -39.72
CA PHE A 77 17.25 3.05 -41.20
C PHE A 77 17.95 4.24 -41.87
N LYS A 78 18.94 4.88 -41.22
CA LYS A 78 19.72 5.98 -41.83
C LYS A 78 20.92 5.52 -42.69
N ALA A 79 21.14 4.22 -42.84
CA ALA A 79 22.26 3.63 -43.59
C ALA A 79 21.79 2.49 -44.53
N THR A 80 20.86 2.82 -45.43
CA THR A 80 20.30 1.88 -46.43
C THR A 80 21.21 1.68 -47.65
N ASP A 81 22.24 2.51 -47.78
CA ASP A 81 23.36 2.41 -48.72
C ASP A 81 24.21 1.15 -48.52
N GLN A 82 24.26 0.62 -47.29
CA GLN A 82 25.00 -0.61 -46.95
C GLN A 82 24.22 -1.90 -47.29
N LEU A 83 23.00 -1.78 -47.83
CA LEU A 83 22.14 -2.91 -48.19
C LEU A 83 22.17 -3.16 -49.70
N GLN A 84 22.32 -4.42 -50.10
CA GLN A 84 22.21 -4.86 -51.48
C GLN A 84 20.73 -4.93 -51.88
N LEU A 85 20.19 -3.84 -52.42
CA LEU A 85 18.75 -3.70 -52.72
C LEU A 85 18.43 -4.06 -54.18
N ARG A 86 17.71 -5.18 -54.39
CA ARG A 86 17.13 -5.53 -55.71
C ARG A 86 15.67 -5.11 -55.76
N GLN A 87 15.28 -4.21 -56.67
CA GLN A 87 13.89 -3.77 -56.79
C GLN A 87 12.97 -4.92 -57.25
N VAL A 88 11.78 -5.00 -56.64
CA VAL A 88 10.77 -6.06 -56.85
C VAL A 88 9.44 -5.46 -57.31
N ARG A 89 9.03 -4.32 -56.73
CA ARG A 89 7.82 -3.57 -57.13
C ARG A 89 8.09 -2.06 -57.05
N SER A 90 7.34 -1.28 -57.82
CA SER A 90 7.34 0.19 -57.75
C SER A 90 5.93 0.69 -58.03
N ILE A 91 5.25 1.16 -56.99
CA ILE A 91 3.81 1.51 -57.05
C ILE A 91 3.65 3.03 -56.89
N PRO A 92 3.02 3.74 -57.83
CA PRO A 92 2.65 5.14 -57.63
C PRO A 92 1.47 5.23 -56.64
N VAL A 93 1.55 6.15 -55.70
CA VAL A 93 0.49 6.48 -54.74
C VAL A 93 0.16 7.96 -54.82
N TYR A 94 -1.13 8.28 -54.66
CA TYR A 94 -1.70 9.60 -54.87
C TYR A 94 -2.54 9.97 -53.65
N ARG A 95 -2.45 11.23 -53.21
CA ARG A 95 -3.31 11.74 -52.15
C ARG A 95 -4.75 11.87 -52.68
N SER A 96 -5.76 11.46 -51.90
CA SER A 96 -7.14 11.82 -52.23
C SER A 96 -7.42 13.29 -51.85
N LYS A 97 -8.57 13.84 -52.27
CA LYS A 97 -8.94 15.21 -51.86
C LYS A 97 -9.15 15.31 -50.35
N ASP A 98 -9.77 14.27 -49.78
CA ASP A 98 -10.37 14.33 -48.44
C ASP A 98 -9.56 13.59 -47.38
N ASN A 99 -8.56 12.80 -47.76
CA ASN A 99 -7.67 12.08 -46.84
C ASN A 99 -6.20 12.14 -47.29
N SER A 100 -5.30 12.39 -46.34
CA SER A 100 -3.85 12.29 -46.53
C SER A 100 -3.34 10.86 -46.37
N TYR A 101 -4.06 10.00 -45.65
CA TYR A 101 -3.78 8.58 -45.47
C TYR A 101 -4.37 7.71 -46.58
N GLY A 102 -3.67 6.63 -46.91
CA GLY A 102 -4.14 5.56 -47.80
C GLY A 102 -3.50 4.21 -47.48
N GLN A 103 -4.14 3.13 -47.93
CA GLN A 103 -3.62 1.76 -47.84
C GLN A 103 -3.26 1.24 -49.23
N ILE A 104 -2.31 0.31 -49.30
CA ILE A 104 -1.91 -0.38 -50.52
C ILE A 104 -1.63 -1.86 -50.22
N SER A 105 -2.11 -2.77 -51.07
CA SER A 105 -1.64 -4.17 -51.02
C SER A 105 -0.51 -4.37 -52.01
N LEU A 106 0.57 -4.99 -51.54
CA LEU A 106 1.67 -5.45 -52.37
C LEU A 106 1.39 -6.85 -52.97
N GLY A 107 0.20 -7.40 -52.78
CA GLY A 107 -0.11 -8.80 -53.10
C GLY A 107 0.74 -9.76 -52.26
N THR A 108 1.04 -10.93 -52.79
CA THR A 108 1.99 -11.85 -52.16
C THR A 108 3.44 -11.49 -52.53
N LEU A 109 4.38 -11.87 -51.66
CA LEU A 109 5.82 -11.82 -51.89
C LEU A 109 6.42 -13.20 -51.53
N PRO A 110 7.52 -13.64 -52.17
CA PRO A 110 8.29 -14.81 -51.72
C PRO A 110 8.88 -14.59 -50.32
N GLU A 111 9.36 -15.66 -49.67
CA GLU A 111 10.14 -15.53 -48.43
C GLU A 111 11.35 -14.59 -48.59
N GLY A 112 11.81 -14.03 -47.47
CA GLY A 112 12.95 -13.12 -47.41
C GLY A 112 12.64 -11.81 -46.68
N LEU A 113 13.68 -11.00 -46.53
CA LEU A 113 13.60 -9.66 -45.96
C LEU A 113 13.59 -8.61 -47.09
N TYR A 114 12.63 -7.69 -47.01
CA TYR A 114 12.42 -6.64 -47.99
C TYR A 114 12.38 -5.26 -47.32
N LEU A 115 12.85 -4.25 -48.04
CA LEU A 115 12.75 -2.84 -47.68
C LEU A 115 11.71 -2.18 -48.58
N ALA A 116 10.68 -1.57 -48.00
CA ALA A 116 9.77 -0.68 -48.70
C ALA A 116 10.14 0.78 -48.38
N GLN A 117 10.19 1.63 -49.40
CA GLN A 117 10.56 3.03 -49.29
C GLN A 117 9.55 3.90 -50.04
N ILE A 118 9.09 4.99 -49.45
CA ILE A 118 8.22 5.98 -50.11
C ILE A 118 8.97 7.28 -50.39
N GLY A 119 8.75 7.87 -51.57
CA GLY A 119 9.26 9.19 -51.89
C GLY A 119 9.14 9.55 -53.37
N ASN A 120 9.66 10.73 -53.73
CA ASN A 120 9.72 11.24 -55.10
C ASN A 120 10.70 12.44 -55.18
N PRO A 121 11.76 12.41 -56.02
CA PRO A 121 12.37 11.25 -56.65
C PRO A 121 13.24 10.42 -55.67
N ARG A 122 13.60 11.00 -54.50
CA ARG A 122 14.37 10.33 -53.43
C ARG A 122 13.43 9.77 -52.35
N PRO A 123 13.78 8.66 -51.68
CA PRO A 123 13.01 8.15 -50.56
C PRO A 123 13.07 9.12 -49.36
N ARG A 124 11.93 9.29 -48.66
CA ARG A 124 11.76 10.13 -47.46
C ARG A 124 11.44 9.31 -46.22
N SER A 125 10.76 8.18 -46.37
CA SER A 125 10.39 7.27 -45.28
C SER A 125 10.48 5.82 -45.75
N ALA A 126 10.76 4.89 -44.83
CA ALA A 126 11.03 3.49 -45.15
C ALA A 126 10.64 2.54 -44.02
N THR A 127 10.28 1.30 -44.36
CA THR A 127 9.93 0.24 -43.41
C THR A 127 10.35 -1.12 -43.94
N LEU A 128 10.57 -2.10 -43.05
CA LEU A 128 10.87 -3.48 -43.46
C LEU A 128 9.60 -4.33 -43.57
N ILE A 129 9.64 -5.28 -44.49
CA ILE A 129 8.68 -6.37 -44.62
C ILE A 129 9.46 -7.65 -44.50
N LEU A 130 9.11 -8.49 -43.54
CA LEU A 130 9.65 -9.82 -43.37
C LEU A 130 8.61 -10.84 -43.84
N VAL A 131 8.96 -11.67 -44.82
CA VAL A 131 8.12 -12.81 -45.23
C VAL A 131 8.83 -14.10 -44.81
N THR A 132 8.21 -14.87 -43.91
CA THR A 132 8.88 -16.04 -43.33
C THR A 132 7.91 -17.11 -42.85
N SER A 133 8.32 -18.37 -42.99
CA SER A 133 7.73 -19.52 -42.30
C SER A 133 8.38 -19.80 -40.94
N LEU A 134 9.37 -19.01 -40.49
CA LEU A 134 10.09 -19.24 -39.23
C LEU A 134 9.44 -18.50 -38.05
N GLY A 135 8.94 -19.27 -37.09
CA GLY A 135 8.57 -18.79 -35.76
C GLY A 135 9.76 -18.81 -34.81
N LEU A 136 9.88 -17.78 -33.97
CA LEU A 136 10.89 -17.64 -32.93
C LEU A 136 10.22 -17.19 -31.63
N VAL A 137 10.49 -17.94 -30.56
CA VAL A 137 10.18 -17.62 -29.17
C VAL A 137 11.48 -17.37 -28.43
N VAL A 138 11.58 -16.25 -27.72
CA VAL A 138 12.72 -15.91 -26.87
C VAL A 138 12.24 -15.87 -25.43
N LYS A 139 12.78 -16.72 -24.57
CA LYS A 139 12.64 -16.64 -23.11
C LYS A 139 13.95 -16.14 -22.52
N SER A 140 13.88 -15.27 -21.52
CA SER A 140 15.05 -14.59 -20.95
C SER A 140 14.89 -14.43 -19.44
N ASP A 141 15.99 -14.61 -18.70
CA ASP A 141 15.99 -14.52 -17.24
C ASP A 141 17.24 -13.79 -16.71
N THR A 142 17.66 -14.10 -15.48
CA THR A 142 18.84 -13.51 -14.83
C THR A 142 20.18 -14.14 -15.22
N ALA A 143 20.17 -15.29 -15.92
CA ALA A 143 21.36 -16.07 -16.26
C ALA A 143 21.61 -16.18 -17.78
N GLY A 144 20.55 -16.15 -18.60
CA GLY A 144 20.71 -16.26 -20.04
C GLY A 144 19.45 -16.06 -20.86
N ILE A 145 19.57 -16.44 -22.14
CA ILE A 145 18.53 -16.38 -23.14
C ILE A 145 18.33 -17.78 -23.74
N LEU A 146 17.08 -18.22 -23.79
CA LEU A 146 16.62 -19.38 -24.53
C LEU A 146 15.89 -18.92 -25.79
N ALA A 147 16.24 -19.48 -26.95
CA ALA A 147 15.55 -19.24 -28.20
C ALA A 147 15.03 -20.57 -28.77
N TYR A 148 13.70 -20.72 -28.83
CA TYR A 148 13.01 -21.86 -29.44
C TYR A 148 12.51 -21.49 -30.84
N THR A 149 12.76 -22.36 -31.81
CA THR A 149 12.50 -22.10 -33.23
C THR A 149 11.73 -23.22 -33.89
N ALA A 150 10.67 -22.86 -34.61
CA ALA A 150 9.77 -23.80 -35.27
C ALA A 150 9.17 -23.20 -36.54
N ASN A 151 8.50 -24.01 -37.35
CA ASN A 151 7.69 -23.51 -38.45
C ASN A 151 6.42 -22.83 -37.89
N LEU A 152 6.11 -21.63 -38.36
CA LEU A 152 4.99 -20.81 -37.89
C LEU A 152 3.62 -21.35 -38.31
N SER A 153 3.54 -22.15 -39.38
CA SER A 153 2.27 -22.71 -39.87
C SER A 153 1.86 -24.01 -39.17
N ASP A 154 2.80 -24.93 -38.94
CA ASP A 154 2.52 -26.27 -38.39
C ASP A 154 3.22 -26.59 -37.05
N GLY A 155 3.96 -25.62 -36.49
CA GLY A 155 4.61 -25.72 -35.19
C GLY A 155 5.83 -26.65 -35.15
N LYS A 156 6.25 -27.29 -36.24
CA LYS A 156 7.35 -28.27 -36.22
C LYS A 156 8.69 -27.62 -35.85
N PRO A 157 9.42 -28.11 -34.82
CA PRO A 157 10.71 -27.56 -34.41
C PRO A 157 11.75 -27.57 -35.54
N LEU A 158 12.33 -26.39 -35.82
CA LEU A 158 13.33 -26.21 -36.86
C LEU A 158 14.71 -26.01 -36.21
N ALA A 159 15.69 -26.81 -36.66
CA ALA A 159 17.08 -26.65 -36.27
C ALA A 159 17.74 -25.58 -37.15
N VAL A 160 17.96 -24.39 -36.58
CA VAL A 160 18.35 -23.19 -37.35
C VAL A 160 19.61 -22.54 -36.80
N GLN A 161 20.19 -21.61 -37.58
CA GLN A 161 21.24 -20.74 -37.07
C GLN A 161 20.60 -19.65 -36.21
N VAL A 162 21.07 -19.51 -34.96
CA VAL A 162 20.62 -18.47 -34.02
C VAL A 162 21.77 -17.52 -33.71
N TYR A 163 21.47 -16.22 -33.64
CA TYR A 163 22.39 -15.15 -33.31
C TYR A 163 21.82 -14.31 -32.16
N LEU A 164 22.64 -14.00 -31.17
CA LEU A 164 22.37 -12.98 -30.16
C LEU A 164 23.10 -11.70 -30.55
N VAL A 165 22.35 -10.62 -30.75
CA VAL A 165 22.86 -9.30 -31.11
C VAL A 165 22.68 -8.36 -29.93
N LYS A 166 23.73 -7.63 -29.59
CA LYS A 166 23.72 -6.55 -28.60
C LYS A 166 24.52 -5.37 -29.14
N ASP A 167 23.99 -4.15 -28.97
CA ASP A 167 24.67 -2.90 -29.35
C ASP A 167 25.24 -2.94 -30.79
N LYS A 168 24.42 -3.49 -31.71
CA LYS A 168 24.72 -3.68 -33.14
C LYS A 168 25.86 -4.66 -33.47
N LYS A 169 26.26 -5.53 -32.53
CA LYS A 169 27.26 -6.59 -32.74
C LYS A 169 26.66 -7.96 -32.43
N ILE A 170 26.99 -8.97 -33.21
CA ILE A 170 26.74 -10.37 -32.85
C ILE A 170 27.69 -10.70 -31.68
N VAL A 171 27.12 -11.03 -30.52
CA VAL A 171 27.89 -11.31 -29.29
C VAL A 171 27.89 -12.79 -28.90
N ALA A 172 26.93 -13.56 -29.41
CA ALA A 172 26.96 -15.03 -29.38
C ALA A 172 26.19 -15.59 -30.59
N GLN A 173 26.48 -16.81 -30.99
CA GLN A 173 25.73 -17.53 -32.03
C GLN A 173 25.76 -19.03 -31.77
N GLN A 174 24.69 -19.74 -32.13
CA GLN A 174 24.60 -21.19 -32.01
C GLN A 174 24.07 -21.78 -33.33
N ALA A 175 24.82 -22.73 -33.90
CA ALA A 175 24.50 -23.37 -35.16
C ALA A 175 23.50 -24.52 -34.97
N SER A 176 22.57 -24.65 -35.94
CA SER A 176 21.62 -25.74 -36.11
C SER A 176 20.95 -26.24 -34.82
N SER A 177 20.37 -25.33 -34.03
CA SER A 177 19.62 -25.70 -32.82
C SER A 177 18.11 -25.47 -32.96
N ARG A 178 17.32 -26.34 -32.33
CA ARG A 178 15.86 -26.17 -32.11
C ARG A 178 15.57 -25.36 -30.84
N ILE A 179 16.47 -25.43 -29.86
CA ILE A 179 16.45 -24.69 -28.61
C ILE A 179 17.87 -24.19 -28.39
N ALA A 180 18.17 -22.98 -28.85
CA ALA A 180 19.45 -22.35 -28.51
C ALA A 180 19.43 -21.89 -27.06
N ARG A 181 20.54 -22.08 -26.34
CA ARG A 181 20.77 -21.54 -24.99
C ARG A 181 22.02 -20.70 -25.03
N LEU A 182 21.87 -19.42 -24.74
CA LEU A 182 22.88 -18.39 -24.90
C LEU A 182 23.07 -17.73 -23.54
N GLU A 183 24.10 -18.15 -22.80
CA GLU A 183 24.45 -17.56 -21.50
C GLU A 183 24.89 -16.12 -21.69
N THR A 184 24.34 -15.20 -20.88
CA THR A 184 24.62 -13.76 -21.02
C THR A 184 25.47 -13.27 -19.86
N GLY A 185 26.78 -13.13 -20.09
CA GLY A 185 27.71 -12.44 -19.19
C GLY A 185 27.47 -10.93 -19.04
N PHE A 186 26.25 -10.46 -19.33
CA PHE A 186 25.83 -9.07 -19.30
C PHE A 186 24.35 -8.99 -18.94
N LYS A 187 23.91 -7.87 -18.35
CA LYS A 187 22.48 -7.56 -18.23
C LYS A 187 21.88 -7.29 -19.62
N ASN A 188 20.72 -7.88 -19.87
CA ASN A 188 19.90 -7.62 -21.06
C ASN A 188 19.39 -6.16 -21.05
N SER A 189 19.18 -5.60 -22.23
CA SER A 189 18.86 -4.18 -22.45
C SER A 189 18.01 -4.02 -23.72
N ASP A 190 17.43 -2.84 -23.96
CA ASP A 190 16.60 -2.56 -25.14
C ASP A 190 17.33 -2.71 -26.49
N ASN A 191 18.67 -2.70 -26.47
CA ASN A 191 19.55 -2.95 -27.61
C ASN A 191 19.88 -4.46 -27.82
N THR A 192 19.29 -5.36 -27.03
CA THR A 192 19.55 -6.81 -27.06
C THR A 192 18.42 -7.57 -27.76
N PHE A 193 18.71 -8.26 -28.87
CA PHE A 193 17.73 -9.05 -29.61
C PHE A 193 18.31 -10.37 -30.15
N VAL A 194 17.45 -11.34 -30.40
CA VAL A 194 17.79 -12.61 -31.05
C VAL A 194 17.33 -12.56 -32.50
N ALA A 195 18.17 -13.07 -33.41
CA ALA A 195 17.80 -13.40 -34.78
C ALA A 195 17.96 -14.91 -35.02
N ALA A 196 17.07 -15.49 -35.82
CA ALA A 196 17.13 -16.88 -36.26
C ALA A 196 16.99 -16.96 -37.78
N ARG A 197 17.66 -17.91 -38.44
CA ARG A 197 17.66 -18.06 -39.91
C ARG A 197 17.56 -19.51 -40.38
N SER A 198 16.62 -19.75 -41.31
CA SER A 198 16.48 -20.98 -42.09
C SER A 198 16.44 -20.64 -43.58
N GLY A 199 17.56 -20.77 -44.29
CA GLY A 199 17.67 -20.37 -45.70
C GLY A 199 17.42 -18.87 -45.91
N ASP A 200 16.41 -18.53 -46.71
CA ASP A 200 15.95 -17.14 -46.90
C ASP A 200 14.94 -16.69 -45.83
N SER A 201 14.40 -17.60 -45.03
CA SER A 201 13.53 -17.28 -43.89
C SER A 201 14.33 -16.78 -42.69
N TRP A 202 13.88 -15.68 -42.09
CA TRP A 202 14.46 -15.05 -40.91
C TRP A 202 13.38 -14.79 -39.86
N ALA A 203 13.75 -14.79 -38.59
CA ALA A 203 12.88 -14.32 -37.51
C ALA A 203 13.70 -13.47 -36.52
N PHE A 204 13.10 -12.41 -35.99
CA PHE A 204 13.74 -11.48 -35.05
C PHE A 204 12.83 -11.30 -33.84
N SER A 205 13.37 -11.34 -32.63
CA SER A 205 12.62 -11.07 -31.41
C SER A 205 13.49 -10.39 -30.36
N SER A 206 12.89 -9.57 -29.50
CA SER A 206 13.59 -8.89 -28.42
C SER A 206 14.08 -9.90 -27.38
N ALA A 207 15.24 -9.63 -26.77
CA ALA A 207 15.69 -10.32 -25.56
C ALA A 207 15.60 -9.41 -24.32
N TYR A 208 14.78 -8.36 -24.39
CA TYR A 208 14.59 -7.41 -23.31
C TYR A 208 13.96 -8.08 -22.09
N TRP A 209 14.73 -8.05 -20.99
CA TRP A 209 14.35 -8.56 -19.68
C TRP A 209 14.39 -7.43 -18.65
N ARG A 210 13.30 -7.22 -17.89
CA ARG A 210 13.22 -6.20 -16.83
C ARG A 210 13.90 -6.69 -15.55
N ALA A 211 15.24 -6.67 -15.57
CA ALA A 211 16.12 -7.11 -14.49
C ALA A 211 16.09 -6.23 -13.21
N TRP A 212 15.05 -5.41 -12.99
CA TRP A 212 14.89 -4.55 -11.81
C TRP A 212 14.26 -5.28 -10.62
N ASN A 213 13.55 -6.39 -10.85
CA ASN A 213 12.75 -7.09 -9.83
C ASN A 213 13.48 -8.30 -9.19
N VAL A 214 14.82 -8.35 -9.28
CA VAL A 214 15.62 -9.46 -8.72
C VAL A 214 15.94 -9.17 -7.25
N GLU A 215 15.04 -9.57 -6.37
CA GLU A 215 15.20 -9.47 -4.92
C GLU A 215 16.51 -10.17 -4.47
N LYS A 216 17.46 -9.40 -3.94
CA LYS A 216 18.74 -9.94 -3.41
C LYS A 216 18.64 -10.33 -1.94
N ASN A 217 18.04 -9.43 -1.16
CA ASN A 217 17.92 -9.50 0.28
C ASN A 217 16.44 -9.30 0.67
N ARG A 218 16.01 -9.85 1.81
CA ARG A 218 14.71 -9.63 2.44
C ARG A 218 14.94 -8.91 3.76
N VAL A 219 14.35 -7.72 3.94
CA VAL A 219 14.53 -6.91 5.15
C VAL A 219 13.16 -6.63 5.78
N TYR A 220 12.84 -7.39 6.83
CA TYR A 220 11.58 -7.27 7.56
C TYR A 220 11.67 -6.11 8.55
N LEU A 221 10.93 -5.02 8.29
CA LEU A 221 10.95 -3.77 9.05
C LEU A 221 9.62 -3.57 9.78
N TYR A 222 9.70 -3.27 11.08
CA TYR A 222 8.53 -3.03 11.93
C TYR A 222 8.88 -2.16 13.14
N THR A 223 7.85 -1.63 13.79
CA THR A 223 7.96 -0.80 15.00
C THR A 223 7.30 -1.48 16.21
N ASP A 224 7.33 -0.88 17.41
CA ASP A 224 6.67 -1.48 18.58
C ASP A 224 5.14 -1.54 18.44
N ARG A 225 4.54 -0.56 17.75
CA ARG A 225 3.09 -0.43 17.57
C ARG A 225 2.73 0.35 16.29
N PRO A 226 1.54 0.16 15.69
CA PRO A 226 1.22 0.73 14.39
C PRO A 226 0.96 2.25 14.38
N VAL A 227 0.68 2.89 15.54
CA VAL A 227 0.31 4.32 15.59
C VAL A 227 0.84 5.08 16.82
N TYR A 228 1.32 6.30 16.59
CA TYR A 228 1.97 7.19 17.55
C TYR A 228 1.29 8.56 17.56
N ARG A 229 1.53 9.36 18.62
CA ARG A 229 1.20 10.79 18.67
C ARG A 229 2.47 11.63 18.46
N PRO A 230 2.36 12.90 18.01
CA PRO A 230 3.47 13.86 18.08
C PRO A 230 4.10 13.88 19.48
N GLY A 231 5.42 14.07 19.55
CA GLY A 231 6.20 14.00 20.80
C GLY A 231 6.48 12.58 21.34
N GLN A 232 5.91 11.51 20.77
CA GLN A 232 6.19 10.13 21.23
C GLN A 232 7.45 9.55 20.61
N THR A 233 8.09 8.61 21.32
CA THR A 233 9.19 7.81 20.76
C THR A 233 8.64 6.63 19.94
N VAL A 234 9.19 6.44 18.75
CA VAL A 234 9.03 5.23 17.91
C VAL A 234 10.21 4.31 18.18
N GLN A 235 9.95 3.05 18.55
CA GLN A 235 10.97 2.01 18.59
C GLN A 235 10.88 1.15 17.32
N PHE A 236 12.00 0.73 16.74
CA PHE A 236 11.98 -0.10 15.52
C PHE A 236 12.98 -1.26 15.53
N LYS A 237 12.63 -2.32 14.77
CA LYS A 237 13.48 -3.48 14.46
C LYS A 237 13.47 -3.72 12.96
N GLY A 238 14.64 -4.01 12.42
CA GLY A 238 14.82 -4.65 11.12
C GLY A 238 15.46 -6.03 11.27
N ILE A 239 15.13 -6.96 10.38
CA ILE A 239 15.78 -8.26 10.25
C ILE A 239 16.14 -8.47 8.77
N ALA A 240 17.44 -8.44 8.45
CA ALA A 240 17.96 -8.50 7.09
C ALA A 240 18.56 -9.88 6.76
N ARG A 241 17.97 -10.57 5.80
CA ARG A 241 18.39 -11.87 5.27
C ARG A 241 18.71 -11.81 3.78
N THR A 242 19.45 -12.78 3.25
CA THR A 242 19.46 -13.04 1.80
C THR A 242 18.05 -13.45 1.34
N ALA A 243 17.67 -13.14 0.10
CA ALA A 243 16.39 -13.60 -0.46
C ALA A 243 16.44 -15.08 -0.93
N SER A 244 17.65 -15.62 -1.11
CA SER A 244 17.89 -17.04 -1.40
C SER A 244 18.59 -17.68 -0.19
N GLY A 245 17.96 -18.70 0.39
CA GLY A 245 18.48 -19.40 1.59
C GLY A 245 18.15 -18.74 2.93
N LEU A 246 17.69 -17.48 2.95
CA LEU A 246 17.36 -16.72 4.17
C LEU A 246 18.52 -16.62 5.18
N GLU A 247 19.76 -16.60 4.69
CA GLU A 247 20.98 -16.50 5.48
C GLU A 247 21.09 -15.11 6.14
N PRO A 248 21.59 -15.00 7.39
CA PRO A 248 21.75 -13.73 8.07
C PRO A 248 22.81 -12.85 7.38
N LEU A 249 22.44 -11.62 7.03
CA LEU A 249 23.40 -10.60 6.59
C LEU A 249 24.12 -10.06 7.83
N VAL A 250 25.19 -10.70 8.27
CA VAL A 250 25.93 -10.35 9.51
C VAL A 250 26.92 -9.21 9.26
N GLY A 251 27.02 -8.25 10.18
CA GLY A 251 28.03 -7.18 10.14
C GLY A 251 27.86 -6.16 9.00
N GLN A 252 26.71 -6.16 8.32
CA GLN A 252 26.41 -5.26 7.21
C GLN A 252 26.04 -3.89 7.77
N SER A 253 26.85 -2.86 7.45
CA SER A 253 26.47 -1.47 7.70
C SER A 253 25.35 -1.04 6.75
N LEU A 254 24.34 -0.36 7.28
CA LEU A 254 23.16 0.10 6.55
C LEU A 254 22.71 1.48 7.04
N ARG A 255 22.00 2.22 6.19
CA ARG A 255 21.29 3.45 6.57
C ARG A 255 19.85 3.08 6.95
N VAL A 256 19.31 3.70 8.00
CA VAL A 256 17.87 3.79 8.22
C VAL A 256 17.45 5.25 8.06
N SER A 257 16.30 5.48 7.46
CA SER A 257 15.65 6.80 7.35
C SER A 257 14.16 6.66 7.55
N VAL A 258 13.52 7.66 8.13
CA VAL A 258 12.05 7.76 8.25
C VAL A 258 11.57 9.00 7.54
N LYS A 259 10.52 8.86 6.73
CA LYS A 259 9.91 9.96 5.98
C LYS A 259 8.40 10.07 6.21
N ASP A 260 7.87 11.29 6.11
CA ASP A 260 6.43 11.57 6.09
C ASP A 260 5.77 11.25 4.73
N GLU A 261 4.47 11.51 4.62
CA GLU A 261 3.66 11.33 3.40
C GLU A 261 4.10 12.18 2.20
N GLN A 262 5.02 13.13 2.38
CA GLN A 262 5.57 13.98 1.32
C GLN A 262 7.08 13.74 1.10
N ASP A 263 7.55 12.53 1.43
CA ASP A 263 8.95 12.09 1.32
C ASP A 263 9.95 12.90 2.19
N THR A 264 9.48 13.73 3.13
CA THR A 264 10.32 14.56 4.00
C THR A 264 11.03 13.68 5.04
N GLU A 265 12.36 13.59 4.97
CA GLU A 265 13.15 12.82 5.94
C GLU A 265 13.13 13.51 7.32
N ILE A 266 12.47 12.89 8.31
CA ILE A 266 12.37 13.38 9.70
C ILE A 266 13.40 12.72 10.64
N PHE A 267 14.00 11.61 10.23
CA PHE A 267 15.05 10.92 10.98
C PHE A 267 15.95 10.14 10.03
N SER A 268 17.25 10.06 10.33
CA SER A 268 18.14 9.05 9.75
C SER A 268 19.29 8.69 10.68
N GLY A 269 19.74 7.43 10.61
CA GLY A 269 20.92 6.94 11.32
C GLY A 269 21.64 5.84 10.55
N LYS A 270 22.88 5.53 10.96
CA LYS A 270 23.65 4.38 10.46
C LYS A 270 23.61 3.26 11.51
N PHE A 271 23.34 2.05 11.04
CA PHE A 271 23.25 0.85 11.87
C PHE A 271 24.13 -0.26 11.30
N THR A 272 24.36 -1.32 12.07
CA THR A 272 25.07 -2.53 11.65
C THR A 272 24.29 -3.74 12.15
N THR A 273 24.22 -4.79 11.36
CA THR A 273 23.46 -6.00 11.67
C THR A 273 24.17 -6.98 12.61
N ASP A 274 23.40 -7.60 13.51
CA ASP A 274 23.84 -8.66 14.41
C ASP A 274 24.01 -10.03 13.70
N ALA A 275 24.40 -11.06 14.48
CA ALA A 275 24.62 -12.42 13.99
C ALA A 275 23.38 -13.11 13.39
N TYR A 276 22.17 -12.60 13.63
CA TYR A 276 20.90 -13.08 13.08
C TYR A 276 20.38 -12.17 11.95
N GLY A 277 21.18 -11.17 11.52
CA GLY A 277 20.79 -10.13 10.56
C GLY A 277 19.95 -9.01 11.18
N GLY A 278 19.77 -8.99 12.50
CA GLY A 278 18.93 -8.04 13.21
C GLY A 278 19.59 -6.67 13.42
N PHE A 279 18.78 -5.61 13.41
CA PHE A 279 19.18 -4.26 13.83
C PHE A 279 17.99 -3.52 14.44
N SER A 280 18.22 -2.55 15.32
CA SER A 280 17.14 -1.82 15.99
C SER A 280 17.59 -0.42 16.40
N GLY A 281 16.62 0.48 16.56
CA GLY A 281 16.85 1.85 17.01
C GLY A 281 15.56 2.51 17.50
N ALA A 282 15.68 3.78 17.87
CA ALA A 282 14.57 4.61 18.31
C ALA A 282 14.78 6.07 17.91
N PHE A 283 13.69 6.81 17.77
CA PHE A 283 13.72 8.27 17.60
C PHE A 283 12.45 8.90 18.19
N ALA A 284 12.54 10.17 18.59
CA ALA A 284 11.37 10.95 19.01
C ALA A 284 10.71 11.59 17.79
N VAL A 285 9.39 11.43 17.68
CA VAL A 285 8.56 12.20 16.76
C VAL A 285 8.47 13.63 17.28
N GLY A 286 8.70 14.63 16.43
CA GLY A 286 8.57 16.05 16.82
C GLY A 286 7.14 16.42 17.25
N LEU A 287 6.97 17.62 17.80
CA LEU A 287 5.64 18.17 18.17
C LEU A 287 4.97 18.89 17.00
N ASP A 288 5.76 19.26 15.99
CA ASP A 288 5.43 20.06 14.80
C ASP A 288 5.35 19.22 13.51
N VAL A 289 5.45 17.89 13.63
CA VAL A 289 5.38 16.97 12.47
C VAL A 289 3.97 16.89 11.89
N ARG A 290 3.88 16.41 10.65
CA ARG A 290 2.60 16.16 9.98
C ARG A 290 1.92 14.91 10.53
N LEU A 291 0.60 14.93 10.67
CA LEU A 291 -0.19 13.72 10.90
C LEU A 291 -0.36 12.96 9.58
N GLY A 292 -0.32 11.62 9.61
CA GLY A 292 -0.38 10.77 8.42
C GLY A 292 0.42 9.47 8.55
N SER A 293 0.58 8.79 7.44
CA SER A 293 1.44 7.61 7.26
C SER A 293 2.92 7.99 7.16
N TYR A 294 3.79 7.18 7.75
CA TYR A 294 5.24 7.34 7.72
C TYR A 294 5.91 6.08 7.18
N SER A 295 6.89 6.27 6.31
CA SER A 295 7.72 5.17 5.81
C SER A 295 8.98 5.03 6.66
N LEU A 296 9.24 3.80 7.13
CA LEU A 296 10.49 3.39 7.76
C LEU A 296 11.30 2.64 6.73
N THR A 297 12.39 3.23 6.24
CA THR A 297 13.20 2.69 5.14
C THR A 297 14.60 2.32 5.60
N ALA A 298 15.10 1.15 5.18
CA ALA A 298 16.49 0.73 5.38
C ALA A 298 17.20 0.52 4.02
N THR A 299 18.33 1.20 3.82
CA THR A 299 19.19 1.06 2.65
C THR A 299 20.28 0.02 2.92
N VAL A 300 20.09 -1.20 2.41
CA VAL A 300 21.02 -2.35 2.58
C VAL A 300 21.70 -2.66 1.25
N GLN A 301 23.03 -2.60 1.21
CA GLN A 301 23.85 -2.86 0.01
C GLN A 301 23.42 -2.04 -1.23
N GLY A 302 22.93 -0.81 -1.01
CA GLY A 302 22.45 0.08 -2.09
C GLY A 302 21.05 -0.27 -2.62
N GLN A 303 20.26 -1.05 -1.89
CA GLN A 303 18.84 -1.31 -2.18
C GLN A 303 18.00 -0.87 -0.98
N GLU A 304 16.84 -0.28 -1.23
CA GLU A 304 15.94 0.22 -0.19
C GLU A 304 14.80 -0.76 0.08
N TYR A 305 14.45 -0.89 1.36
CA TYR A 305 13.40 -1.74 1.89
C TYR A 305 12.57 -0.94 2.87
N SER A 306 11.25 -1.07 2.86
CA SER A 306 10.37 -0.26 3.70
C SER A 306 9.38 -1.08 4.55
N GLY A 307 9.04 -0.51 5.71
CA GLY A 307 7.81 -0.77 6.47
C GLY A 307 7.10 0.56 6.74
N SER A 308 5.97 0.54 7.47
CA SER A 308 5.22 1.77 7.78
C SER A 308 4.53 1.76 9.14
N PHE A 309 4.26 2.96 9.64
CA PHE A 309 3.48 3.26 10.84
C PHE A 309 2.74 4.60 10.63
N GLU A 310 1.78 4.95 11.49
CA GLU A 310 1.09 6.24 11.45
C GLU A 310 1.45 7.17 12.61
N VAL A 311 1.42 8.48 12.38
CA VAL A 311 1.36 9.51 13.43
C VAL A 311 0.00 10.18 13.36
N GLN A 312 -0.78 10.09 14.44
CA GLN A 312 -2.16 10.60 14.51
C GLN A 312 -2.43 11.22 15.89
N GLU A 313 -3.30 12.22 15.95
CA GLU A 313 -3.95 12.59 17.21
C GLU A 313 -5.12 11.63 17.50
N TYR A 314 -4.93 10.73 18.47
CA TYR A 314 -5.97 9.79 18.91
C TYR A 314 -6.19 9.82 20.42
N VAL A 315 -7.41 9.48 20.82
CA VAL A 315 -7.78 9.09 22.19
C VAL A 315 -7.81 7.57 22.24
N LYS A 316 -7.27 6.96 23.29
CA LYS A 316 -7.31 5.50 23.45
C LYS A 316 -8.73 5.04 23.82
N PRO A 317 -9.31 4.05 23.13
CA PRO A 317 -10.60 3.47 23.53
C PRO A 317 -10.46 2.70 24.84
N GLU A 318 -11.34 2.96 25.81
CA GLU A 318 -11.31 2.32 27.14
C GLU A 318 -12.05 0.96 27.16
N TYR A 319 -12.80 0.65 26.12
CA TYR A 319 -13.56 -0.59 25.93
C TYR A 319 -13.54 -1.04 24.47
N ARG A 320 -13.90 -2.30 24.23
CA ARG A 320 -14.19 -2.83 22.89
C ARG A 320 -15.66 -3.20 22.76
N VAL A 321 -16.13 -3.18 21.52
CA VAL A 321 -17.43 -3.73 21.12
C VAL A 321 -17.18 -4.95 20.25
N SER A 322 -17.59 -6.12 20.73
CA SER A 322 -17.66 -7.33 19.93
C SER A 322 -19.11 -7.58 19.54
N VAL A 323 -19.36 -7.87 18.26
CA VAL A 323 -20.65 -8.36 17.81
C VAL A 323 -20.47 -9.81 17.41
N THR A 324 -21.09 -10.73 18.15
CA THR A 324 -20.81 -12.17 18.04
C THR A 324 -22.11 -12.92 17.76
N PRO A 325 -22.24 -13.62 16.63
CA PRO A 325 -23.40 -14.47 16.40
C PRO A 325 -23.31 -15.77 17.20
N ASP A 326 -24.42 -16.23 17.78
CA ASP A 326 -24.52 -17.50 18.53
C ASP A 326 -24.08 -18.72 17.68
N LYS A 327 -24.20 -18.59 16.35
CA LYS A 327 -23.60 -19.49 15.35
C LYS A 327 -22.99 -18.63 14.24
N THR A 328 -21.76 -18.89 13.82
CA THR A 328 -21.19 -18.28 12.60
C THR A 328 -21.95 -18.68 11.32
N VAL A 329 -22.76 -19.74 11.40
CA VAL A 329 -23.50 -20.35 10.29
C VAL A 329 -24.89 -20.80 10.74
N ALA A 330 -25.91 -20.52 9.94
CA ALA A 330 -27.30 -20.95 10.17
C ALA A 330 -28.01 -21.28 8.85
N VAL A 331 -29.22 -21.81 8.92
CA VAL A 331 -30.04 -22.04 7.73
C VAL A 331 -31.02 -20.89 7.52
N GLN A 332 -31.25 -20.52 6.26
CA GLN A 332 -32.26 -19.55 5.85
C GLN A 332 -33.64 -19.88 6.43
N GLY A 333 -34.31 -18.87 6.98
CA GLY A 333 -35.56 -19.03 7.73
C GLY A 333 -35.41 -19.38 9.23
N GLU A 334 -34.20 -19.62 9.73
CA GLU A 334 -33.91 -19.56 11.16
C GLU A 334 -33.81 -18.09 11.62
N LYS A 335 -33.54 -17.87 12.92
CA LYS A 335 -33.13 -16.56 13.45
C LYS A 335 -31.60 -16.53 13.55
N GLY A 336 -30.98 -15.52 12.94
CA GLY A 336 -29.60 -15.16 13.20
C GLY A 336 -29.56 -14.36 14.49
N ARG A 337 -29.17 -15.02 15.59
CA ARG A 337 -29.03 -14.39 16.90
C ARG A 337 -27.62 -13.84 17.07
N PHE A 338 -27.51 -12.55 17.39
CA PHE A 338 -26.26 -11.84 17.64
C PHE A 338 -26.25 -11.26 19.04
N VAL A 339 -25.12 -11.37 19.74
CA VAL A 339 -24.83 -10.65 20.98
C VAL A 339 -23.90 -9.49 20.64
N ILE A 340 -24.40 -8.26 20.78
CA ILE A 340 -23.56 -7.06 20.84
C ILE A 340 -23.08 -6.96 22.29
N LYS A 341 -21.79 -7.09 22.53
CA LYS A 341 -21.18 -6.98 23.87
C LYS A 341 -20.20 -5.81 23.93
N GLY A 342 -20.40 -4.91 24.89
CA GLY A 342 -19.44 -3.88 25.27
C GLY A 342 -18.68 -4.29 26.54
N GLU A 343 -17.35 -4.29 26.48
CA GLU A 343 -16.48 -4.77 27.57
C GLU A 343 -15.25 -3.86 27.72
N TYR A 344 -15.04 -3.34 28.93
CA TYR A 344 -13.90 -2.47 29.24
C TYR A 344 -12.58 -3.25 29.18
N LEU A 345 -11.51 -2.61 28.71
CA LEU A 345 -10.19 -3.25 28.59
C LEU A 345 -9.57 -3.58 29.96
N PHE A 346 -9.93 -2.81 30.99
CA PHE A 346 -9.66 -3.10 32.39
C PHE A 346 -10.60 -4.16 33.01
N GLY A 347 -11.47 -4.79 32.21
CA GLY A 347 -12.49 -5.73 32.67
C GLY A 347 -13.72 -5.05 33.24
N GLY A 348 -14.84 -5.78 33.23
CA GLY A 348 -16.16 -5.28 33.59
C GLY A 348 -17.02 -4.91 32.37
N PRO A 349 -18.34 -5.07 32.47
CA PRO A 349 -19.27 -4.79 31.37
C PRO A 349 -19.50 -3.30 31.15
N VAL A 350 -19.78 -2.90 29.91
CA VAL A 350 -20.33 -1.56 29.59
C VAL A 350 -21.84 -1.58 29.84
N ALA A 351 -22.22 -1.79 31.11
CA ALA A 351 -23.62 -1.90 31.52
C ALA A 351 -24.40 -0.61 31.24
N GLY A 352 -25.63 -0.74 30.71
CA GLY A 352 -26.50 0.40 30.39
C GLY A 352 -26.16 1.18 29.12
N GLY A 353 -24.99 0.93 28.51
CA GLY A 353 -24.49 1.66 27.34
C GLY A 353 -25.48 1.70 26.18
N GLN A 354 -25.63 2.87 25.54
CA GLN A 354 -26.55 3.05 24.42
C GLN A 354 -25.99 2.38 23.17
N VAL A 355 -26.84 1.69 22.41
CA VAL A 355 -26.43 0.97 21.20
C VAL A 355 -27.12 1.57 19.98
N SER A 356 -26.36 1.88 18.95
CA SER A 356 -26.83 2.14 17.59
C SER A 356 -26.39 0.97 16.70
N TYR A 357 -27.22 0.48 15.77
CA TYR A 357 -26.80 -0.60 14.88
C TYR A 357 -27.43 -0.58 13.50
N SER A 358 -26.76 -1.24 12.56
CA SER A 358 -27.23 -1.53 11.21
C SER A 358 -26.92 -2.97 10.80
N VAL A 359 -27.78 -3.53 9.96
CA VAL A 359 -27.70 -4.92 9.47
C VAL A 359 -27.57 -4.89 7.96
N LEU A 360 -26.50 -5.51 7.44
CA LEU A 360 -26.15 -5.54 6.02
C LEU A 360 -26.24 -6.96 5.48
N GLU A 361 -26.91 -7.14 4.35
CA GLU A 361 -26.97 -8.40 3.61
C GLU A 361 -26.10 -8.32 2.34
N GLN A 362 -25.29 -9.36 2.11
CA GLN A 362 -24.47 -9.52 0.90
C GLN A 362 -24.43 -10.99 0.45
N PRO A 363 -24.44 -11.30 -0.86
CA PRO A 363 -24.29 -12.67 -1.36
C PRO A 363 -23.03 -13.36 -0.82
N TYR A 364 -23.12 -14.66 -0.54
CA TYR A 364 -21.99 -15.46 -0.07
C TYR A 364 -21.71 -16.60 -1.05
N TYR A 365 -20.47 -16.63 -1.55
CA TYR A 365 -19.98 -17.65 -2.45
C TYR A 365 -18.99 -18.55 -1.70
N ARG A 366 -19.40 -19.79 -1.40
CA ARG A 366 -18.51 -20.79 -0.77
C ARG A 366 -17.44 -21.21 -1.77
N PHE A 367 -16.20 -20.78 -1.53
CA PHE A 367 -15.03 -21.44 -2.10
C PHE A 367 -14.84 -22.80 -1.41
N ALA A 368 -14.59 -23.85 -2.19
CA ALA A 368 -14.51 -25.23 -1.68
C ALA A 368 -13.17 -25.58 -1.01
N TYR A 369 -12.23 -24.62 -0.93
CA TYR A 369 -10.90 -24.82 -0.39
C TYR A 369 -10.65 -23.88 0.81
N GLN A 370 -10.11 -24.43 1.89
CA GLN A 370 -9.61 -23.69 3.06
C GLN A 370 -8.29 -24.34 3.49
N SER A 371 -7.30 -23.51 3.83
CA SER A 371 -5.93 -23.95 4.14
C SER A 371 -5.34 -23.16 5.31
N GLU A 372 -4.52 -23.83 6.12
CA GLU A 372 -3.69 -23.17 7.15
C GLU A 372 -2.65 -22.21 6.54
N TYR A 373 -2.38 -22.34 5.23
CA TYR A 373 -1.51 -21.46 4.43
C TYR A 373 -2.29 -20.38 3.67
N GLY A 374 -3.55 -20.09 4.05
CA GLY A 374 -4.41 -19.08 3.42
C GLY A 374 -3.82 -17.67 3.35
N PHE A 375 -2.74 -17.36 4.09
CA PHE A 375 -1.98 -16.12 3.95
C PHE A 375 -1.21 -15.99 2.62
N TYR A 376 -1.06 -17.08 1.85
CA TYR A 376 -0.64 -17.03 0.45
C TYR A 376 -1.80 -16.83 -0.54
N GLN A 377 -3.05 -17.01 -0.09
CA GLN A 377 -4.26 -17.01 -0.92
C GLN A 377 -5.05 -15.71 -0.70
N GLN A 378 -4.41 -14.57 -0.96
CA GLN A 378 -5.11 -13.29 -1.13
C GLN A 378 -5.83 -13.24 -2.49
N ASP A 379 -6.87 -14.05 -2.63
CA ASP A 379 -7.85 -13.88 -3.70
C ASP A 379 -8.59 -12.56 -3.47
N ASN A 380 -8.15 -11.50 -4.16
CA ASN A 380 -8.72 -10.16 -4.13
C ASN A 380 -10.11 -10.06 -4.81
N TYR A 381 -10.90 -11.14 -4.73
CA TYR A 381 -12.23 -11.30 -5.29
C TYR A 381 -13.34 -11.28 -4.23
N GLN A 382 -13.14 -10.53 -3.14
CA GLN A 382 -14.27 -9.83 -2.53
C GLN A 382 -14.69 -8.69 -3.49
N ASP A 383 -15.59 -9.01 -4.41
CA ASP A 383 -16.28 -8.00 -5.22
C ASP A 383 -16.88 -6.94 -4.28
N SER A 384 -16.43 -5.69 -4.41
CA SER A 384 -16.82 -4.57 -3.54
C SER A 384 -18.25 -4.04 -3.81
N TYR A 385 -19.21 -4.95 -4.00
CA TYR A 385 -20.64 -4.65 -3.90
C TYR A 385 -20.99 -4.51 -2.41
N GLY A 386 -20.94 -3.26 -1.91
CA GLY A 386 -21.31 -2.95 -0.54
C GLY A 386 -22.71 -3.49 -0.20
N GLY A 387 -22.80 -4.25 0.89
CA GLY A 387 -24.02 -4.96 1.29
C GLY A 387 -25.21 -4.02 1.49
N ASN A 388 -26.40 -4.51 1.18
CA ASN A 388 -27.63 -3.74 1.34
C ASN A 388 -27.96 -3.63 2.83
N ILE A 389 -28.14 -2.41 3.35
CA ILE A 389 -28.64 -2.20 4.71
C ILE A 389 -30.13 -2.60 4.72
N ILE A 390 -30.44 -3.75 5.34
CA ILE A 390 -31.82 -4.26 5.44
C ILE A 390 -32.55 -3.78 6.70
N GLN A 391 -31.80 -3.39 7.74
CA GLN A 391 -32.34 -2.92 9.02
C GLN A 391 -31.38 -1.91 9.68
N ARG A 392 -31.94 -0.99 10.44
CA ARG A 392 -31.26 -0.19 11.47
C ARG A 392 -32.05 -0.26 12.77
N GLY A 393 -31.42 0.02 13.89
CA GLY A 393 -32.10 0.11 15.17
C GLY A 393 -31.23 0.69 16.28
N GLU A 394 -31.85 0.87 17.43
CA GLU A 394 -31.22 1.38 18.65
C GLU A 394 -31.57 0.46 19.83
N GLY A 395 -30.84 0.57 20.93
CA GLY A 395 -31.07 -0.19 22.15
C GLY A 395 -30.18 0.23 23.31
N ARG A 396 -30.11 -0.61 24.35
CA ARG A 396 -29.16 -0.48 25.46
C ARG A 396 -28.60 -1.85 25.85
N LEU A 397 -27.35 -1.85 26.31
CA LEU A 397 -26.72 -3.01 26.92
C LEU A 397 -27.31 -3.29 28.31
N ASN A 398 -27.50 -4.55 28.64
CA ASN A 398 -27.95 -5.01 29.95
C ASN A 398 -26.82 -4.92 31.02
N GLU A 399 -27.08 -5.41 32.24
CA GLU A 399 -26.12 -5.45 33.35
C GLU A 399 -24.83 -6.25 33.04
N LYS A 400 -24.86 -7.16 32.07
CA LYS A 400 -23.70 -7.92 31.58
C LYS A 400 -22.97 -7.24 30.42
N GLY A 401 -23.40 -6.05 30.02
CA GLY A 401 -22.85 -5.33 28.87
C GLY A 401 -23.30 -5.93 27.54
N GLU A 402 -24.44 -6.63 27.49
CA GLU A 402 -24.94 -7.36 26.32
C GLU A 402 -26.28 -6.79 25.80
N LEU A 403 -26.42 -6.69 24.47
CA LEU A 403 -27.70 -6.56 23.78
C LEU A 403 -27.83 -7.72 22.78
N VAL A 404 -28.91 -8.49 22.93
CA VAL A 404 -29.20 -9.63 22.04
C VAL A 404 -30.15 -9.18 20.92
N LEU A 405 -29.77 -9.42 19.67
CA LEU A 405 -30.58 -9.19 18.49
C LEU A 405 -30.97 -10.52 17.83
N ASP A 406 -32.28 -10.80 17.78
CA ASP A 406 -32.88 -11.94 17.07
C ASP A 406 -33.28 -11.49 15.65
N ILE A 407 -32.38 -11.60 14.66
CA ILE A 407 -32.67 -11.15 13.29
C ILE A 407 -33.27 -12.31 12.47
N PRO A 408 -34.46 -12.17 11.88
CA PRO A 408 -35.02 -13.22 11.04
C PRO A 408 -34.22 -13.34 9.73
N LEU A 409 -33.77 -14.54 9.37
CA LEU A 409 -33.03 -14.79 8.14
C LEU A 409 -34.02 -14.97 6.98
N PRO A 410 -34.00 -14.11 5.93
CA PRO A 410 -34.77 -14.33 4.70
C PRO A 410 -34.71 -15.77 4.19
N LYS A 411 -35.89 -16.30 3.83
CA LYS A 411 -36.08 -17.63 3.25
C LYS A 411 -35.93 -17.60 1.73
N ASP A 412 -35.59 -18.77 1.17
CA ASP A 412 -35.65 -19.05 -0.26
C ASP A 412 -34.84 -18.05 -1.13
N ALA A 413 -33.77 -17.47 -0.57
CA ALA A 413 -32.87 -16.62 -1.32
C ALA A 413 -32.14 -17.45 -2.39
N HIS A 414 -31.92 -16.87 -3.56
CA HIS A 414 -31.39 -17.61 -4.70
C HIS A 414 -30.00 -18.22 -4.44
N ASN A 415 -29.16 -17.48 -3.71
CA ASN A 415 -27.84 -17.87 -3.24
C ASN A 415 -27.84 -18.04 -1.73
N ASP A 416 -26.76 -18.61 -1.20
CA ASP A 416 -26.41 -18.42 0.20
C ASP A 416 -25.96 -16.94 0.38
N TYR A 417 -26.15 -16.37 1.56
CA TYR A 417 -25.77 -14.98 1.85
C TYR A 417 -25.09 -14.86 3.21
N SER A 418 -24.40 -13.75 3.44
CA SER A 418 -23.87 -13.39 4.76
C SER A 418 -24.54 -12.12 5.25
N LEU A 419 -24.81 -12.10 6.55
CA LEU A 419 -25.51 -11.06 7.28
C LEU A 419 -24.54 -10.46 8.29
N SER A 420 -24.20 -9.19 8.11
CA SER A 420 -23.25 -8.47 8.97
C SER A 420 -23.97 -7.43 9.82
N VAL A 421 -23.83 -7.51 11.14
CA VAL A 421 -24.33 -6.52 12.08
C VAL A 421 -23.17 -5.60 12.47
N GLN A 422 -23.30 -4.32 12.16
CA GLN A 422 -22.41 -3.25 12.60
C GLN A 422 -23.09 -2.49 13.74
N ALA A 423 -22.43 -2.33 14.88
CA ALA A 423 -23.01 -1.68 16.05
C ALA A 423 -22.04 -0.71 16.73
N GLY A 424 -22.48 0.53 16.97
CA GLY A 424 -21.85 1.48 17.87
C GLY A 424 -22.41 1.32 19.28
N VAL A 425 -21.54 1.36 20.30
CA VAL A 425 -21.92 1.42 21.71
C VAL A 425 -21.36 2.69 22.31
N THR A 426 -22.22 3.52 22.89
CA THR A 426 -21.86 4.70 23.67
C THR A 426 -21.92 4.41 25.16
N ASP A 427 -20.84 4.71 25.90
CA ASP A 427 -20.74 4.48 27.35
C ASP A 427 -21.15 5.70 28.20
N GLU A 428 -21.04 5.58 29.54
CA GLU A 428 -21.33 6.69 30.47
C GLU A 428 -20.37 7.88 30.34
N ALA A 429 -19.16 7.70 29.78
CA ALA A 429 -18.27 8.81 29.42
C ALA A 429 -18.67 9.50 28.11
N ARG A 430 -19.67 8.97 27.39
CA ARG A 430 -20.24 9.47 26.12
C ARG A 430 -19.26 9.43 24.94
N HIS A 431 -18.29 8.51 24.97
CA HIS A 431 -17.58 8.09 23.77
C HIS A 431 -18.37 7.00 23.06
N GLU A 432 -18.29 6.88 21.73
CA GLU A 432 -18.82 5.73 20.99
C GLU A 432 -17.67 4.89 20.42
N ILE A 433 -17.78 3.56 20.56
CA ILE A 433 -16.89 2.58 19.93
C ILE A 433 -17.73 1.63 19.08
N SER A 434 -17.27 1.27 17.89
CA SER A 434 -18.01 0.39 16.97
C SER A 434 -17.41 -1.01 16.89
N GLY A 435 -18.26 -2.02 16.69
CA GLY A 435 -17.91 -3.41 16.41
C GLY A 435 -18.68 -3.96 15.20
N THR A 436 -18.24 -5.09 14.66
CA THR A 436 -18.92 -5.78 13.54
C THR A 436 -18.85 -7.29 13.71
N GLY A 437 -19.91 -8.00 13.30
CA GLY A 437 -20.00 -9.45 13.36
C GLY A 437 -20.84 -10.02 12.22
N THR A 438 -20.45 -11.17 11.68
CA THR A 438 -21.04 -11.73 10.46
C THR A 438 -21.46 -13.20 10.65
N LEU A 439 -22.66 -13.54 10.16
CA LEU A 439 -23.22 -14.88 10.10
C LEU A 439 -23.48 -15.27 8.63
N THR A 440 -23.21 -16.51 8.24
CA THR A 440 -23.56 -17.03 6.90
C THR A 440 -24.84 -17.86 6.95
N ALA A 441 -25.83 -17.49 6.13
CA ALA A 441 -27.13 -18.11 6.02
C ALA A 441 -27.20 -19.01 4.76
N TYR A 442 -27.03 -20.32 4.98
CA TYR A 442 -27.12 -21.34 3.93
C TYR A 442 -28.57 -21.70 3.60
N ARG A 443 -28.87 -22.06 2.36
CA ARG A 443 -30.21 -22.51 1.91
C ARG A 443 -30.63 -23.86 2.49
N SER A 444 -29.71 -24.62 3.09
CA SER A 444 -29.94 -25.97 3.63
C SER A 444 -29.05 -26.25 4.84
N GLY A 445 -29.46 -27.17 5.72
CA GLY A 445 -28.69 -27.58 6.90
C GLY A 445 -27.54 -28.55 6.62
N VAL A 446 -27.43 -29.03 5.37
CA VAL A 446 -26.31 -29.84 4.88
C VAL A 446 -25.61 -29.08 3.77
N VAL A 447 -24.30 -28.90 3.88
CA VAL A 447 -23.47 -28.45 2.76
C VAL A 447 -22.99 -29.68 2.00
N LEU A 448 -23.12 -29.62 0.68
CA LEU A 448 -22.64 -30.63 -0.24
C LEU A 448 -21.46 -30.03 -0.99
N ASP A 449 -20.33 -30.72 -1.02
CA ASP A 449 -19.21 -30.43 -1.91
C ASP A 449 -19.00 -31.63 -2.85
N ILE A 450 -18.42 -31.40 -4.01
CA ILE A 450 -18.07 -32.43 -4.98
C ILE A 450 -16.66 -32.16 -5.51
N SER A 451 -15.85 -33.21 -5.60
CA SER A 451 -14.46 -33.16 -6.02
C SER A 451 -14.10 -34.39 -6.84
N SER A 452 -13.71 -34.17 -8.09
CA SER A 452 -13.13 -35.17 -8.99
C SER A 452 -11.72 -35.58 -8.54
N ASP A 453 -11.31 -36.79 -8.91
CA ASP A 453 -9.93 -37.26 -8.66
C ASP A 453 -8.89 -36.57 -9.57
N ASN A 454 -9.33 -35.95 -10.67
CA ASN A 454 -8.54 -35.11 -11.58
C ASN A 454 -9.47 -34.06 -12.24
N TYR A 455 -8.98 -32.85 -12.55
CA TYR A 455 -9.71 -31.90 -13.42
C TYR A 455 -9.88 -32.41 -14.87
N PHE A 456 -9.08 -33.39 -15.29
CA PHE A 456 -8.96 -33.85 -16.67
C PHE A 456 -9.03 -35.37 -16.80
N TYR A 457 -9.66 -35.82 -17.89
CA TYR A 457 -9.76 -37.23 -18.25
C TYR A 457 -9.64 -37.45 -19.77
N GLN A 458 -9.19 -38.64 -20.17
CA GLN A 458 -9.36 -39.15 -21.53
C GLN A 458 -10.76 -39.79 -21.70
N ALA A 459 -11.24 -39.88 -22.93
CA ALA A 459 -12.52 -40.49 -23.24
C ALA A 459 -12.51 -41.98 -22.85
N GLY A 460 -13.58 -42.42 -22.17
CA GLY A 460 -13.67 -43.76 -21.60
C GLY A 460 -12.81 -44.00 -20.35
N GLN A 461 -12.00 -43.03 -19.89
CA GLN A 461 -11.35 -43.07 -18.57
C GLN A 461 -12.43 -42.99 -17.47
N THR A 462 -12.19 -43.68 -16.36
CA THR A 462 -13.08 -43.61 -15.20
C THR A 462 -12.86 -42.31 -14.44
N ILE A 463 -13.88 -41.46 -14.43
CA ILE A 463 -13.99 -40.26 -13.59
C ILE A 463 -14.50 -40.71 -12.22
N THR A 464 -13.76 -40.42 -11.15
CA THR A 464 -14.15 -40.73 -9.77
C THR A 464 -14.45 -39.44 -9.01
N ALA A 465 -15.72 -39.03 -9.02
CA ALA A 465 -16.14 -37.87 -8.23
C ALA A 465 -16.50 -38.30 -6.80
N THR A 466 -15.75 -37.77 -5.84
CA THR A 466 -16.07 -37.86 -4.40
C THR A 466 -17.02 -36.73 -4.05
N VAL A 467 -18.27 -37.09 -3.77
CA VAL A 467 -19.25 -36.22 -3.12
C VAL A 467 -19.02 -36.28 -1.61
N GLN A 468 -18.93 -35.11 -0.99
CA GLN A 468 -18.80 -34.96 0.46
C GLN A 468 -20.04 -34.21 0.97
N ALA A 469 -20.62 -34.68 2.06
CA ALA A 469 -21.76 -34.06 2.71
C ALA A 469 -21.47 -33.89 4.20
N GLN A 470 -21.63 -32.67 4.68
CA GLN A 470 -21.40 -32.27 6.06
C GLN A 470 -22.54 -31.38 6.55
N ASP A 471 -22.78 -31.35 7.86
CA ASP A 471 -23.61 -30.30 8.45
C ASP A 471 -22.85 -28.97 8.46
N LEU A 472 -23.53 -27.91 8.91
CA LEU A 472 -22.92 -26.57 8.99
C LEU A 472 -21.75 -26.52 9.98
N GLN A 473 -21.63 -27.48 10.90
CA GLN A 473 -20.53 -27.60 11.86
C GLN A 473 -19.33 -28.37 11.29
N GLY A 474 -19.39 -28.83 10.04
CA GLY A 474 -18.34 -29.61 9.39
C GLY A 474 -18.30 -31.07 9.81
N LYS A 475 -19.29 -31.55 10.58
CA LYS A 475 -19.40 -32.97 10.92
C LYS A 475 -20.01 -33.71 9.72
N PRO A 476 -19.50 -34.91 9.35
CA PRO A 476 -19.99 -35.59 8.16
C PRO A 476 -21.41 -36.17 8.31
N VAL A 477 -22.18 -36.17 7.23
CA VAL A 477 -23.60 -36.58 7.22
C VAL A 477 -23.91 -37.54 6.08
N SER A 478 -24.67 -38.60 6.37
CA SER A 478 -25.18 -39.55 5.38
C SER A 478 -26.49 -39.06 4.76
N VAL A 479 -26.45 -38.53 3.53
CA VAL A 479 -27.61 -38.06 2.75
C VAL A 479 -27.69 -38.75 1.38
N PRO A 480 -28.90 -38.96 0.82
CA PRO A 480 -29.05 -39.31 -0.59
C PRO A 480 -28.75 -38.09 -1.47
N PHE A 481 -28.01 -38.30 -2.55
CA PHE A 481 -27.66 -37.25 -3.50
C PHE A 481 -27.77 -37.74 -4.94
N ARG A 482 -27.84 -36.79 -5.86
CA ARG A 482 -27.74 -37.00 -7.31
C ARG A 482 -26.61 -36.14 -7.87
N VAL A 483 -25.85 -36.66 -8.83
CA VAL A 483 -24.88 -35.88 -9.61
C VAL A 483 -25.39 -35.80 -11.04
N ALA A 484 -25.93 -34.64 -11.41
CA ALA A 484 -26.37 -34.36 -12.78
C ALA A 484 -25.15 -33.98 -13.63
N VAL A 485 -24.91 -34.76 -14.68
CA VAL A 485 -23.76 -34.60 -15.56
C VAL A 485 -24.19 -33.80 -16.78
N LYS A 486 -23.70 -32.56 -16.88
CA LYS A 486 -24.04 -31.63 -17.97
C LYS A 486 -22.81 -31.32 -18.81
N ARG A 487 -22.89 -31.55 -20.12
CA ARG A 487 -21.89 -31.11 -21.11
C ARG A 487 -22.21 -29.68 -21.52
N SER A 488 -21.28 -28.73 -21.32
CA SER A 488 -21.39 -27.39 -21.90
C SER A 488 -20.56 -27.31 -23.17
N TYR A 489 -21.15 -26.80 -24.26
CA TYR A 489 -20.49 -26.67 -25.56
C TYR A 489 -20.99 -25.44 -26.31
N TRP A 490 -20.18 -24.86 -27.18
CA TRP A 490 -20.51 -23.60 -27.84
C TRP A 490 -20.93 -23.81 -29.29
N LEU A 491 -22.12 -23.32 -29.67
CA LEU A 491 -22.58 -23.34 -31.06
C LEU A 491 -22.45 -21.94 -31.69
N ARG A 492 -21.79 -21.89 -32.86
CA ARG A 492 -21.59 -20.65 -33.61
C ARG A 492 -22.95 -20.00 -33.91
N ASN A 493 -23.10 -18.74 -33.53
CA ASN A 493 -24.32 -17.92 -33.60
C ASN A 493 -25.45 -18.28 -32.61
N GLN A 494 -25.29 -19.29 -31.74
CA GLN A 494 -26.29 -19.68 -30.72
C GLN A 494 -25.77 -19.58 -29.27
N GLY A 495 -24.46 -19.44 -29.07
CA GLY A 495 -23.85 -19.27 -27.74
C GLY A 495 -23.61 -20.59 -27.02
N GLN A 496 -23.39 -20.51 -25.70
CA GLN A 496 -23.14 -21.67 -24.84
C GLN A 496 -24.41 -22.50 -24.68
N GLN A 497 -24.41 -23.69 -25.28
CA GLN A 497 -25.40 -24.73 -25.05
C GLN A 497 -25.01 -25.54 -23.81
N THR A 498 -26.00 -26.18 -23.19
CA THR A 498 -25.78 -27.14 -22.11
C THR A 498 -26.70 -28.34 -22.28
N GLN A 499 -26.12 -29.52 -22.42
CA GLN A 499 -26.80 -30.80 -22.62
C GLN A 499 -26.64 -31.66 -21.36
N ALA A 500 -27.76 -32.01 -20.72
CA ALA A 500 -27.75 -33.06 -19.70
C ALA A 500 -27.49 -34.41 -20.38
N LEU A 501 -26.56 -35.21 -19.84
CA LEU A 501 -26.23 -36.55 -20.36
C LEU A 501 -26.76 -37.68 -19.47
N THR A 502 -26.51 -37.59 -18.18
CA THR A 502 -26.90 -38.62 -17.22
C THR A 502 -27.05 -38.02 -15.82
N THR A 503 -27.68 -38.77 -14.91
CA THR A 503 -27.75 -38.43 -13.49
C THR A 503 -27.37 -39.67 -12.68
N LEU A 504 -26.22 -39.59 -12.02
CA LEU A 504 -25.77 -40.61 -11.07
C LEU A 504 -26.50 -40.40 -9.74
N GLN A 505 -26.76 -41.47 -9.00
CA GLN A 505 -27.36 -41.39 -7.67
C GLN A 505 -26.50 -42.16 -6.67
N GLY A 506 -26.50 -41.71 -5.42
CA GLY A 506 -25.76 -42.36 -4.35
C GLY A 506 -26.20 -41.88 -2.97
N ARG A 507 -25.54 -42.40 -1.95
CA ARG A 507 -25.71 -41.96 -0.56
C ARG A 507 -24.34 -41.83 0.09
N THR A 508 -24.06 -40.72 0.77
CA THR A 508 -22.83 -40.56 1.54
C THR A 508 -22.82 -41.51 2.75
N ASP A 509 -21.63 -41.99 3.12
CA ASP A 509 -21.42 -42.96 4.19
C ASP A 509 -21.43 -42.31 5.59
N ALA A 510 -21.02 -43.08 6.62
CA ALA A 510 -20.88 -42.58 7.99
C ALA A 510 -19.72 -41.57 8.17
N LYS A 511 -18.82 -41.44 7.18
CA LYS A 511 -17.79 -40.39 7.07
C LYS A 511 -18.24 -39.26 6.13
N GLY A 512 -19.53 -39.23 5.76
CA GLY A 512 -20.12 -38.23 4.88
C GLY A 512 -19.55 -38.23 3.46
N GLN A 513 -18.90 -39.31 3.02
CA GLN A 513 -18.29 -39.41 1.70
C GLN A 513 -18.99 -40.47 0.83
N ALA A 514 -19.05 -40.23 -0.47
CA ALA A 514 -19.38 -41.25 -1.46
C ALA A 514 -18.63 -40.98 -2.76
N ARG A 515 -18.21 -42.06 -3.42
CA ARG A 515 -17.62 -41.99 -4.76
C ARG A 515 -18.65 -42.43 -5.78
N VAL A 516 -18.93 -41.58 -6.76
CA VAL A 516 -19.61 -41.99 -7.99
C VAL A 516 -18.56 -42.13 -9.09
N SER A 517 -18.71 -43.16 -9.92
CA SER A 517 -17.83 -43.43 -11.05
C SER A 517 -18.59 -43.30 -12.36
N LEU A 518 -18.02 -42.64 -13.34
CA LEU A 518 -18.58 -42.52 -14.68
C LEU A 518 -17.50 -42.58 -15.76
N LYS A 519 -17.91 -42.85 -16.99
CA LYS A 519 -17.07 -42.80 -18.19
C LYS A 519 -17.76 -41.92 -19.22
N LEU A 520 -17.06 -40.89 -19.70
CA LEU A 520 -17.56 -39.99 -20.73
C LEU A 520 -16.83 -40.29 -22.03
N GLN A 521 -17.59 -40.49 -23.11
CA GLN A 521 -17.10 -40.99 -24.41
C GLN A 521 -16.92 -39.89 -25.46
N THR A 522 -17.16 -38.63 -25.07
CA THR A 522 -17.07 -37.45 -25.95
C THR A 522 -16.22 -36.38 -25.28
N GLN A 523 -15.60 -35.53 -26.09
CA GLN A 523 -14.83 -34.40 -25.61
C GLN A 523 -15.69 -33.27 -25.05
N GLY A 524 -15.14 -32.52 -24.11
CA GLY A 524 -15.63 -31.20 -23.73
C GLY A 524 -15.61 -30.89 -22.24
N ASP A 525 -16.29 -29.80 -21.89
CA ASP A 525 -16.45 -29.33 -20.51
C ASP A 525 -17.69 -29.97 -19.89
N TYR A 526 -17.50 -30.66 -18.76
CA TYR A 526 -18.57 -31.32 -18.03
C TYR A 526 -18.70 -30.74 -16.64
N ARG A 527 -19.87 -30.19 -16.35
CA ARG A 527 -20.25 -29.77 -15.01
C ARG A 527 -20.89 -30.96 -14.28
N LEU A 528 -20.29 -31.35 -13.17
CA LEU A 528 -20.79 -32.37 -12.26
C LEU A 528 -21.61 -31.67 -11.18
N GLU A 529 -22.89 -31.43 -11.43
CA GLU A 529 -23.79 -30.75 -10.49
C GLU A 529 -24.31 -31.76 -9.45
N ALA A 530 -23.59 -31.86 -8.33
CA ALA A 530 -24.07 -32.57 -7.16
C ALA A 530 -25.21 -31.80 -6.50
N SER A 531 -26.32 -32.47 -6.21
CA SER A 531 -27.41 -31.92 -5.42
C SER A 531 -28.01 -32.96 -4.48
N ALA A 532 -28.40 -32.51 -3.30
CA ALA A 532 -29.02 -33.32 -2.26
C ALA A 532 -30.14 -32.51 -1.59
N LYS A 533 -30.77 -33.12 -0.59
CA LYS A 533 -31.66 -32.44 0.36
C LYS A 533 -31.21 -32.77 1.77
N ASP A 534 -31.34 -31.81 2.68
CA ASP A 534 -31.23 -32.11 4.11
C ASP A 534 -32.50 -32.86 4.61
N PRO A 535 -32.54 -33.32 5.86
CA PRO A 535 -33.72 -34.02 6.41
C PRO A 535 -35.01 -33.18 6.44
N ALA A 536 -34.92 -31.85 6.33
CA ALA A 536 -36.07 -30.95 6.20
C ALA A 536 -36.51 -30.73 4.74
N GLY A 537 -35.87 -31.40 3.78
CA GLY A 537 -36.19 -31.34 2.35
C GLY A 537 -35.61 -30.13 1.62
N ARG A 538 -34.78 -29.31 2.29
CA ARG A 538 -34.20 -28.06 1.75
C ARG A 538 -33.06 -28.37 0.77
N PRO A 539 -33.07 -27.81 -0.45
CA PRO A 539 -32.11 -28.17 -1.50
C PRO A 539 -30.70 -27.66 -1.17
N THR A 540 -29.71 -28.53 -1.37
CA THR A 540 -28.29 -28.19 -1.31
C THR A 540 -27.59 -28.69 -2.57
N GLY A 541 -26.47 -28.09 -2.94
CA GLY A 541 -25.71 -28.53 -4.10
C GLY A 541 -24.44 -27.73 -4.36
N ALA A 542 -23.50 -28.40 -5.01
CA ALA A 542 -22.24 -27.84 -5.50
C ALA A 542 -21.99 -28.35 -6.91
N SER A 543 -21.05 -27.71 -7.61
CA SER A 543 -20.64 -28.14 -8.94
C SER A 543 -19.14 -28.21 -9.05
N ASP A 544 -18.65 -29.38 -9.43
CA ASP A 544 -17.30 -29.52 -9.95
C ASP A 544 -17.31 -29.41 -11.48
N TYR A 545 -16.14 -29.13 -12.06
CA TYR A 545 -15.94 -29.02 -13.50
C TYR A 545 -14.82 -29.96 -13.90
N VAL A 546 -15.13 -30.93 -14.76
CA VAL A 546 -14.16 -31.87 -15.33
C VAL A 546 -14.12 -31.71 -16.83
N TRP A 547 -12.92 -31.75 -17.42
CA TRP A 547 -12.73 -31.64 -18.85
C TRP A 547 -12.30 -33.00 -19.43
N VAL A 548 -12.89 -33.41 -20.56
CA VAL A 548 -12.64 -34.73 -21.18
C VAL A 548 -12.10 -34.58 -22.59
N SER A 549 -11.05 -35.33 -22.96
CA SER A 549 -10.54 -35.42 -24.34
C SER A 549 -10.99 -36.71 -25.03
N ASP A 550 -11.52 -36.62 -26.25
CA ASP A 550 -11.52 -37.76 -27.20
C ASP A 550 -10.37 -37.63 -28.23
N GLY A 551 -9.49 -36.64 -28.06
CA GLY A 551 -8.41 -36.33 -29.00
C GLY A 551 -8.84 -35.53 -30.23
N SER A 552 -10.11 -35.12 -30.37
CA SER A 552 -10.56 -34.25 -31.45
C SER A 552 -10.39 -32.74 -31.13
N TYR A 553 -11.09 -31.87 -31.87
CA TYR A 553 -10.99 -30.41 -31.78
C TYR A 553 -12.18 -29.82 -31.01
N TRP A 554 -11.93 -29.26 -29.83
CA TRP A 554 -12.99 -28.66 -29.02
C TRP A 554 -13.18 -27.17 -29.32
N TYR A 555 -14.36 -26.81 -29.83
CA TYR A 555 -14.71 -25.41 -30.08
C TYR A 555 -15.37 -24.76 -28.84
N TRP A 556 -14.55 -24.16 -27.99
CA TRP A 556 -14.95 -22.94 -27.28
C TRP A 556 -14.50 -21.71 -28.08
N GLY A 557 -15.12 -20.56 -27.82
CA GLY A 557 -14.72 -19.27 -28.42
C GLY A 557 -13.38 -18.71 -27.94
N TYR A 558 -12.55 -19.49 -27.25
CA TYR A 558 -11.23 -19.10 -26.78
C TYR A 558 -10.15 -19.49 -27.80
N GLN A 559 -9.56 -18.49 -28.46
CA GLN A 559 -8.37 -18.67 -29.30
C GLN A 559 -7.07 -18.69 -28.46
N SER A 560 -7.12 -19.25 -27.25
CA SER A 560 -6.06 -19.14 -26.25
C SER A 560 -5.71 -20.50 -25.64
N LEU A 561 -4.41 -20.70 -25.41
CA LEU A 561 -3.88 -21.79 -24.60
C LEU A 561 -4.30 -21.59 -23.13
N LYS A 562 -4.64 -22.67 -22.42
CA LYS A 562 -4.91 -22.66 -20.98
C LYS A 562 -4.16 -23.79 -20.27
N ILE A 563 -3.73 -23.56 -19.02
CA ILE A 563 -3.09 -24.57 -18.16
C ILE A 563 -3.84 -24.64 -16.82
N THR A 564 -4.21 -25.85 -16.37
CA THR A 564 -4.82 -26.09 -15.04
C THR A 564 -4.01 -27.13 -14.24
N PRO A 565 -3.59 -26.87 -12.99
CA PRO A 565 -2.97 -27.87 -12.12
C PRO A 565 -3.99 -28.87 -11.52
N ASP A 566 -3.56 -30.07 -11.12
CA ASP A 566 -4.43 -31.10 -10.51
C ASP A 566 -4.71 -30.90 -9.00
N LYS A 567 -4.03 -29.95 -8.33
CA LYS A 567 -4.31 -29.55 -6.94
C LYS A 567 -4.04 -28.05 -6.72
N HIS A 568 -4.62 -27.49 -5.66
CA HIS A 568 -4.27 -26.16 -5.14
C HIS A 568 -2.93 -26.16 -4.40
N GLU A 569 -2.65 -27.21 -3.62
CA GLU A 569 -1.44 -27.37 -2.82
C GLU A 569 -0.81 -28.75 -3.00
N TYR A 570 0.51 -28.79 -2.90
CA TYR A 570 1.34 -29.98 -3.07
C TYR A 570 2.38 -30.12 -1.97
N LYS A 571 3.01 -31.29 -1.89
CA LYS A 571 4.17 -31.55 -1.02
C LYS A 571 5.42 -31.84 -1.84
N VAL A 572 6.60 -31.59 -1.27
CA VAL A 572 7.88 -32.00 -1.90
C VAL A 572 7.85 -33.52 -2.10
N GLY A 573 8.15 -33.98 -3.31
CA GLY A 573 8.00 -35.37 -3.70
C GLY A 573 6.64 -35.76 -4.30
N ASP A 574 5.63 -34.88 -4.33
CA ASP A 574 4.46 -35.08 -5.19
C ASP A 574 4.87 -35.05 -6.68
N THR A 575 4.02 -35.64 -7.53
CA THR A 575 4.02 -35.39 -8.98
C THR A 575 2.78 -34.58 -9.32
N ALA A 576 2.93 -33.30 -9.63
CA ALA A 576 1.85 -32.46 -10.12
C ALA A 576 1.53 -32.81 -11.57
N ARG A 577 0.24 -32.75 -11.93
CA ARG A 577 -0.23 -32.90 -13.31
C ARG A 577 -0.86 -31.60 -13.77
N PHE A 578 -0.44 -31.16 -14.95
CA PHE A 578 -0.91 -29.93 -15.58
C PHE A 578 -1.68 -30.29 -16.85
N VAL A 579 -2.91 -29.82 -16.92
CA VAL A 579 -3.84 -30.00 -18.02
C VAL A 579 -3.63 -28.85 -18.99
N VAL A 580 -3.14 -29.14 -20.20
CA VAL A 580 -2.74 -28.13 -21.17
C VAL A 580 -3.71 -28.13 -22.34
N GLN A 581 -4.60 -27.13 -22.37
CA GLN A 581 -5.64 -26.98 -23.37
C GLN A 581 -5.14 -26.10 -24.53
N SER A 582 -4.91 -26.71 -25.70
CA SER A 582 -4.28 -26.14 -26.89
C SER A 582 -5.30 -25.77 -27.98
N PRO A 583 -5.18 -24.59 -28.62
CA PRO A 583 -5.99 -24.20 -29.77
C PRO A 583 -5.57 -24.88 -31.10
N VAL A 584 -4.47 -25.66 -31.12
CA VAL A 584 -4.08 -26.53 -32.25
C VAL A 584 -4.12 -28.01 -31.86
N THR A 585 -4.25 -28.93 -32.83
CA THR A 585 -4.57 -30.36 -32.60
C THR A 585 -3.51 -31.38 -33.03
N ASP A 586 -2.50 -30.98 -33.78
CA ASP A 586 -1.25 -31.73 -33.96
C ASP A 586 -0.15 -30.66 -34.00
N GLY A 587 0.74 -30.67 -33.02
CA GLY A 587 1.59 -29.52 -32.74
C GLY A 587 2.63 -29.76 -31.67
N TRP A 588 3.48 -28.75 -31.43
CA TRP A 588 4.62 -28.86 -30.54
C TRP A 588 4.61 -27.75 -29.49
N ALA A 589 4.68 -28.17 -28.23
CA ALA A 589 4.71 -27.30 -27.08
C ALA A 589 6.12 -27.19 -26.53
N LEU A 590 6.67 -25.97 -26.47
CA LEU A 590 7.76 -25.67 -25.53
C LEU A 590 7.13 -25.63 -24.13
N VAL A 591 7.50 -26.60 -23.30
CA VAL A 591 7.11 -26.68 -21.89
C VAL A 591 8.33 -26.35 -21.05
N ASN A 592 8.21 -25.47 -20.05
CA ASN A 592 9.31 -25.18 -19.14
C ASN A 592 8.84 -24.75 -17.75
N LEU A 593 9.72 -24.96 -16.76
CA LEU A 593 9.54 -24.49 -15.39
C LEU A 593 10.06 -23.05 -15.29
N GLU A 594 9.29 -22.18 -14.62
CA GLU A 594 9.59 -20.76 -14.41
C GLU A 594 9.41 -20.35 -12.95
N GLY A 595 9.80 -19.11 -12.63
CA GLY A 595 10.14 -18.64 -11.29
C GLY A 595 11.33 -17.69 -11.38
N PRO A 596 12.24 -17.64 -10.39
CA PRO A 596 13.41 -16.75 -10.42
C PRO A 596 14.40 -16.99 -11.58
N LYS A 597 14.31 -18.15 -12.24
CA LYS A 597 15.09 -18.59 -13.40
C LYS A 597 14.25 -19.52 -14.29
N LEU A 598 14.62 -19.65 -15.56
CA LEU A 598 14.07 -20.66 -16.47
C LEU A 598 14.75 -22.01 -16.20
N ALA A 599 13.95 -23.07 -16.09
CA ALA A 599 14.44 -24.43 -15.88
C ALA A 599 13.67 -25.46 -16.72
N LYS A 600 14.27 -26.64 -16.93
CA LYS A 600 13.67 -27.81 -17.61
C LYS A 600 12.92 -27.49 -18.93
N PRO A 601 13.49 -26.74 -19.90
CA PRO A 601 12.85 -26.53 -21.18
C PRO A 601 12.85 -27.79 -22.03
N GLU A 602 11.66 -28.24 -22.39
CA GLU A 602 11.35 -29.46 -23.11
C GLU A 602 10.44 -29.12 -24.30
N VAL A 603 10.55 -29.87 -25.40
CA VAL A 603 9.71 -29.67 -26.60
C VAL A 603 8.90 -30.94 -26.84
N VAL A 604 7.63 -30.87 -26.44
CA VAL A 604 6.68 -31.98 -26.39
C VAL A 604 5.84 -31.97 -27.67
N HIS A 605 5.87 -33.05 -28.44
CA HIS A 605 4.88 -33.29 -29.49
C HIS A 605 3.56 -33.76 -28.86
N PHE A 606 2.44 -33.20 -29.29
CA PHE A 606 1.12 -33.59 -28.80
C PHE A 606 0.12 -33.75 -29.94
N LYS A 607 -0.92 -34.55 -29.69
CA LYS A 607 -2.05 -34.79 -30.59
C LYS A 607 -3.37 -34.64 -29.84
N GLY A 608 -4.38 -34.17 -30.57
CA GLY A 608 -5.63 -33.64 -30.02
C GLY A 608 -5.47 -32.26 -29.40
N SER A 609 -6.59 -31.59 -29.12
CA SER A 609 -6.56 -30.22 -28.59
C SER A 609 -6.18 -30.11 -27.11
N VAL A 610 -5.96 -31.21 -26.37
CA VAL A 610 -5.53 -31.16 -24.96
C VAL A 610 -4.61 -32.31 -24.61
N PHE A 611 -3.52 -32.03 -23.89
CA PHE A 611 -2.59 -33.01 -23.35
C PHE A 611 -2.32 -32.78 -21.85
N THR A 612 -1.58 -33.69 -21.22
CA THR A 612 -1.19 -33.59 -19.80
C THR A 612 0.33 -33.58 -19.68
N TYR A 613 0.88 -32.68 -18.86
CA TYR A 613 2.29 -32.68 -18.47
C TYR A 613 2.44 -33.07 -17.00
N ALA A 614 3.43 -33.88 -16.66
CA ALA A 614 3.64 -34.40 -15.29
C ALA A 614 4.99 -33.94 -14.73
N LEU A 615 4.97 -33.15 -13.66
CA LEU A 615 6.16 -32.57 -13.05
C LEU A 615 6.41 -33.15 -11.66
N LYS A 616 7.56 -33.81 -11.47
CA LYS A 616 8.04 -34.21 -10.13
C LYS A 616 8.50 -32.97 -9.37
N LEU A 617 7.92 -32.74 -8.20
CA LEU A 617 8.18 -31.56 -7.37
C LEU A 617 9.36 -31.79 -6.42
N THR A 618 10.26 -30.82 -6.31
CA THR A 618 11.54 -30.91 -5.59
C THR A 618 11.76 -29.71 -4.68
N GLN A 619 12.69 -29.80 -3.72
CA GLN A 619 12.88 -28.81 -2.64
C GLN A 619 13.18 -27.39 -3.15
N ASP A 620 13.87 -27.25 -4.29
CA ASP A 620 14.15 -25.99 -4.96
C ASP A 620 12.88 -25.23 -5.43
N MET A 621 11.77 -25.95 -5.60
CA MET A 621 10.46 -25.39 -5.95
C MET A 621 9.67 -24.86 -4.75
N VAL A 622 10.16 -24.99 -3.51
CA VAL A 622 9.50 -24.43 -2.30
C VAL A 622 9.76 -22.91 -2.25
N PRO A 623 8.78 -22.03 -1.99
CA PRO A 623 7.38 -22.31 -1.67
C PRO A 623 6.47 -22.46 -2.89
N ASN A 624 6.90 -22.08 -4.10
CA ASN A 624 6.11 -22.19 -5.33
C ASN A 624 6.98 -22.26 -6.58
N GLY A 625 6.37 -22.73 -7.68
CA GLY A 625 6.91 -22.61 -9.03
C GLY A 625 5.80 -22.34 -10.05
N TYR A 626 6.19 -22.24 -11.32
CA TYR A 626 5.26 -22.01 -12.44
C TYR A 626 5.54 -22.97 -13.59
N LEU A 627 4.52 -23.64 -14.13
CA LEU A 627 4.63 -24.30 -15.43
C LEU A 627 4.19 -23.33 -16.53
N ALA A 628 5.13 -22.93 -17.38
CA ALA A 628 4.83 -22.21 -18.61
C ALA A 628 4.74 -23.19 -19.78
N VAL A 629 3.79 -22.96 -20.67
CA VAL A 629 3.70 -23.66 -21.96
C VAL A 629 3.53 -22.63 -23.06
N THR A 630 4.23 -22.87 -24.18
CA THR A 630 4.24 -22.01 -25.35
C THR A 630 4.13 -22.87 -26.62
N ILE A 631 3.21 -22.51 -27.52
CA ILE A 631 2.89 -23.26 -28.74
C ILE A 631 2.95 -22.30 -29.95
N LEU A 632 3.55 -22.77 -31.04
CA LEU A 632 3.51 -22.15 -32.37
C LEU A 632 2.64 -23.02 -33.29
N GLY A 633 1.83 -22.41 -34.15
CA GLY A 633 1.02 -23.14 -35.13
C GLY A 633 -0.18 -22.33 -35.64
N GLY A 634 -0.73 -22.71 -36.79
CA GLY A 634 -1.85 -21.99 -37.42
C GLY A 634 -1.50 -20.57 -37.89
N GLY A 635 -0.22 -20.22 -38.01
CA GLY A 635 0.24 -18.85 -38.23
C GLY A 635 0.26 -17.98 -36.97
N GLN A 636 0.08 -18.58 -35.79
CA GLN A 636 -0.13 -17.89 -34.52
C GLN A 636 0.83 -18.37 -33.41
N TYR A 637 0.82 -17.62 -32.32
CA TYR A 637 1.56 -17.89 -31.09
C TYR A 637 0.59 -17.95 -29.91
N TYR A 638 0.76 -18.95 -29.06
CA TYR A 638 -0.03 -19.12 -27.85
C TYR A 638 0.89 -19.40 -26.66
N SER A 639 0.66 -18.76 -25.52
CA SER A 639 1.44 -19.00 -24.31
C SER A 639 0.59 -18.77 -23.08
N GLU A 640 0.82 -19.58 -22.05
CA GLU A 640 0.12 -19.51 -20.76
C GLU A 640 1.08 -19.92 -19.63
N THR A 641 0.75 -19.61 -18.37
CA THR A 641 1.54 -20.00 -17.20
C THR A 641 0.68 -20.31 -15.97
N ALA A 642 0.75 -21.53 -15.46
CA ALA A 642 0.08 -21.94 -14.21
C ALA A 642 1.06 -21.97 -13.03
N GLY A 643 0.75 -21.23 -11.96
CA GLY A 643 1.45 -21.34 -10.67
C GLY A 643 1.01 -22.58 -9.88
N PHE A 644 1.87 -23.06 -8.98
CA PHE A 644 1.56 -24.14 -8.04
C PHE A 644 2.23 -23.90 -6.67
N LEU A 645 1.53 -24.23 -5.58
CA LEU A 645 1.95 -23.96 -4.20
C LEU A 645 2.49 -25.22 -3.50
N ILE A 646 3.64 -25.09 -2.82
CA ILE A 646 4.29 -26.12 -1.99
C ILE A 646 4.64 -25.49 -0.63
N PRO A 647 3.73 -25.51 0.36
CA PRO A 647 3.94 -24.77 1.61
C PRO A 647 5.19 -25.21 2.39
N PRO A 648 6.04 -24.26 2.88
CA PRO A 648 7.27 -24.56 3.64
C PRO A 648 6.95 -24.86 5.11
N ALA A 649 6.11 -25.87 5.36
CA ALA A 649 5.58 -26.21 6.69
C ALA A 649 6.68 -26.57 7.71
N ASP A 650 7.82 -27.10 7.26
CA ASP A 650 8.98 -27.43 8.09
C ASP A 650 9.76 -26.19 8.57
N LYS A 651 9.47 -25.01 8.01
CA LYS A 651 10.18 -23.75 8.27
C LYS A 651 9.51 -22.85 9.30
N PHE A 652 8.35 -23.24 9.80
CA PHE A 652 7.57 -22.43 10.74
C PHE A 652 7.77 -22.89 12.19
N LEU A 653 8.27 -21.97 13.01
CA LEU A 653 8.44 -22.16 14.46
C LEU A 653 7.10 -22.02 15.18
N LYS A 654 6.88 -22.89 16.17
CA LYS A 654 5.83 -22.74 17.17
C LYS A 654 6.38 -21.91 18.32
N VAL A 655 5.88 -20.68 18.45
CA VAL A 655 6.25 -19.75 19.53
C VAL A 655 5.13 -19.77 20.57
N ALA A 656 5.42 -20.16 21.80
CA ALA A 656 4.51 -20.04 22.93
C ALA A 656 5.04 -18.96 23.87
N VAL A 657 4.17 -18.04 24.28
CA VAL A 657 4.44 -17.08 25.35
C VAL A 657 3.30 -17.16 26.36
N THR A 658 3.66 -17.27 27.63
CA THR A 658 2.74 -17.36 28.77
C THR A 658 3.15 -16.37 29.86
N SER A 659 2.24 -16.10 30.80
CA SER A 659 2.45 -15.18 31.93
C SER A 659 2.02 -15.89 33.23
N ASP A 660 2.60 -15.53 34.38
CA ASP A 660 2.30 -16.21 35.66
C ASP A 660 0.86 -15.98 36.16
N LYS A 661 0.22 -14.88 35.73
CA LYS A 661 -1.20 -14.58 35.96
C LYS A 661 -1.82 -14.00 34.67
N THR A 662 -3.15 -14.04 34.61
CA THR A 662 -3.94 -13.32 33.59
C THR A 662 -4.27 -11.87 33.98
N THR A 663 -4.20 -11.55 35.27
CA THR A 663 -4.74 -10.31 35.84
C THR A 663 -3.81 -9.75 36.91
N TYR A 664 -3.60 -8.43 36.89
CA TYR A 664 -2.64 -7.69 37.71
C TYR A 664 -3.21 -6.34 38.16
N LYS A 665 -2.54 -5.66 39.10
CA LYS A 665 -2.80 -4.29 39.55
C LYS A 665 -1.70 -3.31 39.09
N PRO A 666 -1.96 -1.99 39.06
CA PRO A 666 -0.94 -0.96 38.86
C PRO A 666 0.27 -1.06 39.80
N GLY A 667 1.45 -1.29 39.23
CA GLY A 667 2.70 -1.51 39.96
C GLY A 667 3.03 -2.96 40.31
N ASP A 668 2.15 -3.94 40.02
CA ASP A 668 2.48 -5.36 40.11
C ASP A 668 3.57 -5.74 39.10
N SER A 669 4.31 -6.80 39.39
CA SER A 669 5.23 -7.43 38.43
C SER A 669 4.65 -8.72 37.85
N ALA A 670 4.90 -8.93 36.55
CA ALA A 670 4.65 -10.20 35.85
C ALA A 670 5.97 -10.86 35.44
N THR A 671 5.96 -12.19 35.38
CA THR A 671 6.98 -13.01 34.72
C THR A 671 6.38 -13.67 33.50
N TYR A 672 6.87 -13.28 32.32
CA TYR A 672 6.56 -13.96 31.06
C TYR A 672 7.55 -15.09 30.82
N THR A 673 7.05 -16.24 30.38
CA THR A 673 7.85 -17.38 29.92
C THR A 673 7.64 -17.57 28.42
N LEU A 674 8.75 -17.60 27.69
CA LEU A 674 8.82 -17.87 26.25
C LEU A 674 9.30 -19.31 26.04
N LYS A 675 8.74 -19.99 25.03
CA LYS A 675 9.17 -21.31 24.57
C LYS A 675 9.05 -21.42 23.05
N VAL A 676 10.12 -21.87 22.38
CA VAL A 676 10.21 -22.00 20.93
C VAL A 676 10.52 -23.45 20.53
N THR A 677 9.73 -23.99 19.60
CA THR A 677 9.98 -25.32 19.00
C THR A 677 9.82 -25.30 17.49
N ASP A 678 10.46 -26.25 16.79
CA ASP A 678 10.26 -26.45 15.35
C ASP A 678 8.87 -27.02 15.00
N ALA A 679 8.62 -27.24 13.70
CA ALA A 679 7.40 -27.88 13.22
C ALA A 679 7.16 -29.28 13.84
N LYS A 680 8.22 -30.05 14.11
CA LYS A 680 8.18 -31.40 14.72
C LYS A 680 8.00 -31.38 16.25
N GLY A 681 8.12 -30.21 16.88
CA GLY A 681 8.04 -30.05 18.34
C GLY A 681 9.38 -30.19 19.08
N GLN A 682 10.50 -30.23 18.36
CA GLN A 682 11.85 -30.20 18.94
C GLN A 682 12.18 -28.80 19.45
N ARG A 683 12.91 -28.70 20.56
CA ARG A 683 13.37 -27.43 21.15
C ARG A 683 14.40 -26.78 20.23
N VAL A 684 14.32 -25.45 20.05
CA VAL A 684 15.20 -24.70 19.13
C VAL A 684 15.61 -23.36 19.72
N GLN A 685 16.90 -23.06 19.70
CA GLN A 685 17.42 -21.75 20.09
C GLN A 685 17.08 -20.66 19.05
N ALA A 686 16.52 -19.55 19.50
CA ALA A 686 16.10 -18.44 18.64
C ALA A 686 16.40 -17.06 19.25
N GLN A 687 16.62 -16.06 18.38
CA GLN A 687 16.49 -14.65 18.74
C GLN A 687 15.00 -14.29 18.61
N VAL A 688 14.44 -13.66 19.64
CA VAL A 688 13.02 -13.27 19.69
C VAL A 688 12.89 -11.80 20.04
N THR A 689 12.11 -11.06 19.25
CA THR A 689 11.64 -9.71 19.60
C THR A 689 10.37 -9.82 20.43
N LEU A 690 10.31 -9.08 21.54
CA LEU A 690 9.13 -8.99 22.41
C LEU A 690 8.67 -7.52 22.52
N GLY A 691 7.39 -7.27 22.27
CA GLY A 691 6.74 -5.98 22.52
C GLY A 691 5.51 -6.15 23.40
N LEU A 692 5.41 -5.38 24.49
CA LEU A 692 4.25 -5.36 25.39
C LEU A 692 3.56 -3.99 25.34
N VAL A 693 2.44 -3.94 24.63
CA VAL A 693 1.75 -2.71 24.21
C VAL A 693 0.30 -2.72 24.72
N ASP A 694 -0.24 -1.54 25.01
CA ASP A 694 -1.65 -1.33 25.38
C ASP A 694 -2.58 -1.76 24.22
N GLU A 695 -3.48 -2.71 24.44
CA GLU A 695 -4.37 -3.28 23.41
C GLU A 695 -5.31 -2.22 22.81
N ALA A 696 -5.55 -1.12 23.54
CA ALA A 696 -6.27 0.04 23.02
C ALA A 696 -5.62 0.64 21.75
N ILE A 697 -4.30 0.52 21.59
CA ILE A 697 -3.59 0.99 20.38
C ILE A 697 -4.03 0.18 19.15
N TYR A 698 -4.17 -1.15 19.30
CA TYR A 698 -4.58 -2.03 18.19
C TYR A 698 -6.06 -1.87 17.80
N LEU A 699 -6.87 -1.23 18.65
CA LEU A 699 -8.24 -0.82 18.33
C LEU A 699 -8.29 0.53 17.57
N VAL A 700 -7.28 1.40 17.71
CA VAL A 700 -7.14 2.63 16.91
C VAL A 700 -6.56 2.31 15.52
N ARG A 701 -5.56 1.43 15.46
CA ARG A 701 -5.00 0.88 14.22
C ARG A 701 -4.62 -0.59 14.38
N PRO A 702 -5.14 -1.49 13.52
CA PRO A 702 -4.63 -2.85 13.41
C PRO A 702 -3.12 -2.90 13.15
N GLU A 703 -2.51 -4.04 13.47
CA GLU A 703 -1.11 -4.33 13.13
C GLU A 703 -0.89 -4.22 11.61
N SER A 704 -0.02 -3.29 11.19
CA SER A 704 0.38 -3.08 9.79
C SER A 704 1.46 -4.08 9.34
N THR A 705 2.18 -4.68 10.29
CA THR A 705 3.31 -5.57 10.00
C THR A 705 2.83 -6.92 9.43
N PRO A 706 3.30 -7.36 8.25
CA PRO A 706 2.98 -8.68 7.70
C PRO A 706 3.37 -9.84 8.63
N ASP A 707 2.70 -11.00 8.50
CA ASP A 707 3.11 -12.20 9.23
C ASP A 707 4.54 -12.61 8.84
N ILE A 708 5.41 -12.78 9.83
CA ILE A 708 6.84 -13.07 9.63
C ILE A 708 7.08 -14.32 8.76
N ARG A 709 6.16 -15.30 8.81
CA ARG A 709 6.19 -16.52 7.97
C ARG A 709 5.92 -16.17 6.52
N GLY A 710 4.82 -15.46 6.27
CA GLY A 710 4.41 -15.01 4.94
C GLY A 710 5.38 -14.02 4.31
N PHE A 711 6.11 -13.22 5.12
CA PHE A 711 7.15 -12.31 4.65
C PHE A 711 8.41 -13.06 4.23
N PHE A 712 9.06 -13.80 5.13
CA PHE A 712 10.34 -14.45 4.80
C PHE A 712 10.17 -15.57 3.78
N TRP A 713 9.06 -16.31 3.83
CA TRP A 713 8.70 -17.33 2.83
C TRP A 713 7.70 -16.83 1.78
N ALA A 714 7.65 -15.52 1.51
CA ALA A 714 6.84 -14.94 0.43
C ALA A 714 7.11 -15.63 -0.92
N LEU A 715 6.03 -15.81 -1.69
CA LEU A 715 6.04 -16.49 -2.98
C LEU A 715 7.11 -15.90 -3.93
N LYS A 716 7.88 -16.77 -4.57
CA LYS A 716 8.81 -16.42 -5.65
C LYS A 716 7.99 -15.93 -6.84
N GLY A 717 8.19 -14.70 -7.29
CA GLY A 717 7.60 -14.21 -8.54
C GLY A 717 8.17 -14.92 -9.76
N ASN A 718 7.43 -14.94 -10.87
CA ASN A 718 7.97 -15.36 -12.17
C ASN A 718 8.88 -14.25 -12.72
N LEU A 719 10.17 -14.57 -12.89
CA LEU A 719 11.22 -13.70 -13.42
C LEU A 719 11.76 -14.21 -14.78
N VAL A 720 10.89 -14.84 -15.58
CA VAL A 720 11.18 -15.24 -16.97
C VAL A 720 10.37 -14.40 -17.94
N GLY A 721 11.04 -13.56 -18.73
CA GLY A 721 10.43 -12.74 -19.76
C GLY A 721 10.33 -13.49 -21.08
N THR A 722 9.10 -13.64 -21.60
CA THR A 722 8.84 -14.29 -22.90
C THR A 722 8.52 -13.26 -23.98
N GLN A 723 9.19 -13.36 -25.12
CA GLN A 723 9.11 -12.48 -26.29
C GLN A 723 8.96 -13.33 -27.57
N THR A 724 8.39 -12.76 -28.64
CA THR A 724 8.11 -13.50 -29.89
C THR A 724 8.44 -12.68 -31.13
N ALA A 725 8.55 -13.33 -32.29
CA ALA A 725 8.71 -12.64 -33.57
C ALA A 725 7.43 -11.96 -34.09
N GLY A 726 6.28 -12.22 -33.46
CA GLY A 726 5.02 -11.50 -33.73
C GLY A 726 4.84 -10.24 -32.86
N GLY A 727 5.47 -10.21 -31.67
CA GLY A 727 5.37 -9.08 -30.74
C GLY A 727 6.24 -7.87 -31.06
N TYR A 728 6.97 -7.87 -32.19
CA TYR A 728 7.98 -6.85 -32.51
C TYR A 728 7.39 -5.56 -33.08
N TYR A 729 6.51 -4.90 -32.31
CA TYR A 729 5.98 -3.58 -32.65
C TYR A 729 7.05 -2.48 -32.57
N PHE A 730 6.92 -1.47 -33.44
CA PHE A 730 7.77 -0.28 -33.45
C PHE A 730 7.12 0.85 -32.64
N GLY A 731 7.35 0.87 -31.32
CA GLY A 731 6.83 1.91 -30.43
C GLY A 731 7.50 1.90 -29.06
N ASN A 732 7.65 3.08 -28.47
CA ASN A 732 8.23 3.26 -27.13
C ASN A 732 7.13 3.25 -26.06
N ILE A 733 7.48 2.83 -24.83
CA ILE A 733 6.61 2.92 -23.65
C ILE A 733 7.30 3.82 -22.62
N ALA A 734 6.58 4.83 -22.13
CA ALA A 734 6.90 5.58 -20.91
C ALA A 734 5.83 5.26 -19.83
N PRO A 735 6.18 5.29 -18.52
CA PRO A 735 5.28 4.88 -17.44
C PRO A 735 4.35 6.02 -16.96
N ALA A 736 3.36 5.66 -16.13
CA ALA A 736 2.50 6.59 -15.39
C ALA A 736 2.31 6.12 -13.93
N PRO A 737 2.31 7.03 -12.92
CA PRO A 737 2.01 6.73 -11.51
C PRO A 737 0.55 7.11 -11.10
N SER A 738 0.18 6.98 -9.81
CA SER A 738 -1.23 6.91 -9.35
C SER A 738 -1.54 7.42 -7.92
N ALA A 739 -2.66 8.16 -7.75
CA ALA A 739 -3.42 8.44 -6.50
C ALA A 739 -2.67 9.23 -5.37
N ALA A 740 -3.25 9.74 -4.25
CA ALA A 740 -4.62 9.78 -3.68
C ALA A 740 -4.94 11.18 -3.03
N ALA A 741 -5.70 11.32 -1.91
CA ALA A 741 -6.18 12.65 -1.41
C ALA A 741 -6.67 12.81 0.08
N ARG A 742 -6.59 14.07 0.62
CA ARG A 742 -7.35 14.76 1.75
C ARG A 742 -7.01 14.55 3.27
N ALA A 743 -7.44 15.52 4.13
CA ALA A 743 -7.48 15.61 5.62
C ALA A 743 -6.20 16.21 6.33
N PRO A 744 -6.12 16.51 7.68
CA PRO A 744 -7.08 16.41 8.81
C PRO A 744 -7.29 17.70 9.71
N MET A 745 -6.85 17.75 10.99
CA MET A 745 -7.11 18.74 12.09
C MET A 745 -5.90 18.85 13.10
N SER A 746 -6.01 19.45 14.31
CA SER A 746 -4.98 19.42 15.44
C SER A 746 -5.46 19.96 16.83
N GLU A 747 -4.68 19.75 17.93
CA GLU A 747 -4.95 20.14 19.36
C GLU A 747 -3.76 20.88 20.11
N ALA A 748 -3.24 20.72 21.36
CA ALA A 748 -3.44 19.84 22.56
C ALA A 748 -2.84 20.37 23.93
N VAL A 749 -3.47 20.07 25.10
CA VAL A 749 -2.83 19.83 26.45
C VAL A 749 -2.76 21.05 27.45
N PHE A 750 -2.41 21.07 28.78
CA PHE A 750 -2.09 20.10 29.89
C PHE A 750 -2.07 20.78 31.33
N GLY A 751 -2.62 20.15 32.41
CA GLY A 751 -2.55 20.42 33.92
C GLY A 751 -1.15 20.43 34.61
N GLN A 752 -0.91 20.48 35.95
CA GLN A 752 -1.38 19.84 37.23
C GLN A 752 -0.83 20.69 38.45
N SER A 753 -0.89 20.43 39.79
CA SER A 753 -1.77 19.81 40.84
C SER A 753 -1.16 20.13 42.26
N LYS A 754 -1.58 19.74 43.49
CA LYS A 754 -2.64 18.89 44.14
C LYS A 754 -3.04 19.55 45.51
N GLY A 755 -3.43 19.00 46.68
CA GLY A 755 -3.67 17.65 47.29
C GLY A 755 -3.28 17.62 48.81
N GLY A 756 -3.88 16.87 49.76
CA GLY A 756 -5.07 15.99 49.82
C GLY A 756 -5.25 15.32 51.23
N LEU A 757 -6.39 14.65 51.51
CA LEU A 757 -6.69 13.87 52.75
C LEU A 757 -6.24 12.39 52.63
N ALA A 758 -6.64 11.50 53.56
CA ALA A 758 -6.29 10.07 53.57
C ALA A 758 -6.38 9.42 52.16
N ALA A 759 -5.21 9.05 51.62
CA ALA A 759 -5.01 9.12 50.18
C ALA A 759 -5.36 7.83 49.41
N ALA A 760 -6.28 7.94 48.45
CA ALA A 760 -6.33 7.02 47.32
C ALA A 760 -5.00 7.10 46.53
N LYS A 761 -4.45 5.95 46.10
CA LYS A 761 -3.20 5.90 45.32
C LYS A 761 -3.41 6.65 44.00
N LEU A 762 -2.69 7.76 43.83
CA LEU A 762 -2.73 8.56 42.61
C LEU A 762 -2.16 7.78 41.43
N ARG A 763 -2.98 7.59 40.38
CA ARG A 763 -2.55 7.04 39.10
C ARG A 763 -1.98 8.15 38.19
N SER A 764 -0.77 7.95 37.67
CA SER A 764 -0.02 8.98 36.92
C SER A 764 0.90 8.45 35.80
N ASP A 765 1.39 7.21 35.86
CA ASP A 765 2.13 6.61 34.73
C ASP A 765 1.14 6.01 33.72
N PHE A 766 1.04 6.62 32.53
CA PHE A 766 0.07 6.25 31.50
C PHE A 766 0.72 5.84 30.15
N ARG A 767 1.91 5.24 30.19
CA ARG A 767 2.67 4.81 28.99
C ARG A 767 1.88 3.86 28.08
N ASP A 768 2.08 3.99 26.76
CA ASP A 768 1.41 3.15 25.75
C ASP A 768 2.13 1.81 25.50
N THR A 769 3.44 1.75 25.79
CA THR A 769 4.30 0.56 25.66
C THR A 769 5.05 0.35 26.98
N ILE A 770 4.97 -0.85 27.57
CA ILE A 770 5.71 -1.21 28.80
C ILE A 770 7.13 -1.64 28.45
N LEU A 771 7.24 -2.50 27.44
CA LEU A 771 8.45 -3.24 27.13
C LEU A 771 8.64 -3.31 25.60
N TRP A 772 9.86 -3.01 25.16
CA TRP A 772 10.35 -3.37 23.83
C TRP A 772 11.74 -4.00 23.98
N LEU A 773 11.83 -5.31 23.72
CA LEU A 773 13.10 -6.03 23.66
C LEU A 773 13.33 -6.48 22.22
N PRO A 774 14.12 -5.74 21.42
CA PRO A 774 14.39 -6.07 20.02
C PRO A 774 15.29 -7.31 19.83
N SER A 775 15.85 -7.88 20.91
CA SER A 775 16.63 -9.12 20.86
C SER A 775 16.68 -9.78 22.24
N VAL A 776 15.86 -10.81 22.44
CA VAL A 776 15.99 -11.78 23.53
C VAL A 776 16.51 -13.08 22.92
N GLN A 777 17.66 -13.57 23.38
CA GLN A 777 18.11 -14.92 23.02
C GLN A 777 17.44 -15.93 23.95
N THR A 778 16.92 -17.02 23.40
CA THR A 778 16.57 -18.19 24.22
C THR A 778 17.82 -18.98 24.60
N ASP A 779 17.68 -19.84 25.61
CA ASP A 779 18.62 -20.93 25.87
C ASP A 779 18.57 -22.01 24.75
N ALA A 780 19.38 -23.05 24.92
CA ALA A 780 19.44 -24.22 24.03
C ALA A 780 18.16 -25.09 24.08
N ASP A 781 17.34 -24.95 25.13
CA ASP A 781 16.03 -25.58 25.28
C ASP A 781 14.90 -24.74 24.64
N GLY A 782 15.24 -23.64 23.97
CA GLY A 782 14.29 -22.74 23.31
C GLY A 782 13.48 -21.89 24.28
N GLN A 783 13.93 -21.70 25.53
CA GLN A 783 13.22 -20.96 26.57
C GLN A 783 13.88 -19.61 26.89
N ALA A 784 13.07 -18.66 27.35
CA ALA A 784 13.54 -17.44 28.01
C ALA A 784 12.50 -16.95 29.02
N THR A 785 12.92 -16.17 30.01
CA THR A 785 12.02 -15.51 30.98
C THR A 785 12.27 -14.01 31.00
N VAL A 786 11.19 -13.22 31.09
CA VAL A 786 11.25 -11.76 31.12
C VAL A 786 10.31 -11.24 32.20
N GLN A 787 10.82 -10.35 33.06
CA GLN A 787 10.03 -9.66 34.07
C GLN A 787 9.66 -8.24 33.61
N VAL A 788 8.44 -7.82 33.93
CA VAL A 788 7.93 -6.47 33.67
C VAL A 788 7.15 -5.96 34.88
N GLN A 789 7.05 -4.64 35.02
CA GLN A 789 6.18 -3.98 36.00
C GLN A 789 5.11 -3.17 35.27
N PHE A 790 3.85 -3.27 35.70
CA PHE A 790 2.75 -2.54 35.07
C PHE A 790 2.69 -1.08 35.52
N PRO A 791 2.44 -0.12 34.60
CA PRO A 791 2.18 1.28 34.92
C PRO A 791 0.75 1.45 35.49
N ASP A 792 0.27 2.69 35.61
CA ASP A 792 -1.07 2.99 36.15
C ASP A 792 -2.21 2.95 35.11
N ASN A 793 -1.96 2.56 33.85
CA ASN A 793 -3.04 2.23 32.92
C ASN A 793 -3.85 1.06 33.48
N LEU A 794 -5.18 1.19 33.40
CA LEU A 794 -6.11 0.08 33.57
C LEU A 794 -6.57 -0.29 32.17
N THR A 795 -6.08 -1.42 31.66
CA THR A 795 -6.24 -1.84 30.25
C THR A 795 -5.89 -3.32 30.09
N GLN A 796 -6.08 -3.84 28.88
CA GLN A 796 -5.52 -5.11 28.44
C GLN A 796 -4.17 -4.83 27.75
N TRP A 797 -3.15 -5.61 28.10
CA TRP A 797 -1.81 -5.53 27.50
C TRP A 797 -1.58 -6.71 26.59
N ARG A 798 -1.07 -6.45 25.39
CA ARG A 798 -0.72 -7.46 24.39
C ARG A 798 0.79 -7.63 24.31
N MET A 799 1.26 -8.82 24.67
CA MET A 799 2.59 -9.32 24.36
C MET A 799 2.58 -9.86 22.92
N THR A 800 3.45 -9.33 22.07
CA THR A 800 3.70 -9.84 20.71
C THR A 800 5.12 -10.38 20.64
N ALA A 801 5.28 -11.66 20.26
CA ALA A 801 6.56 -12.35 20.17
C ALA A 801 6.85 -12.75 18.71
N ARG A 802 8.03 -12.38 18.20
CA ARG A 802 8.49 -12.70 16.82
C ARG A 802 9.87 -13.35 16.87
N ALA A 803 9.98 -14.60 16.44
CA ALA A 803 11.16 -15.45 16.59
C ALA A 803 11.85 -15.78 15.25
N ILE A 804 13.18 -15.77 15.27
CA ILE A 804 14.06 -16.15 14.15
C ILE A 804 15.22 -17.04 14.65
N THR A 805 15.66 -18.00 13.85
CA THR A 805 16.89 -18.77 14.12
C THR A 805 18.08 -18.24 13.31
N LEU A 806 19.28 -18.81 13.47
CA LEU A 806 20.38 -18.59 12.53
C LEU A 806 20.12 -19.24 11.15
N SER A 807 19.22 -20.23 11.10
CA SER A 807 18.73 -20.86 9.88
C SER A 807 17.56 -20.09 9.24
N ASP A 808 16.86 -20.74 8.33
CA ASP A 808 15.76 -20.21 7.49
C ASP A 808 14.37 -20.33 8.14
N THR A 809 14.30 -20.53 9.46
CA THR A 809 13.07 -20.81 10.20
C THR A 809 12.61 -19.64 11.08
N VAL A 810 11.30 -19.35 11.05
CA VAL A 810 10.69 -18.16 11.65
C VAL A 810 9.30 -18.47 12.25
N GLY A 811 8.83 -17.68 13.21
CA GLY A 811 7.47 -17.80 13.73
C GLY A 811 7.06 -16.62 14.60
N GLN A 812 5.76 -16.47 14.86
CA GLN A 812 5.23 -15.41 15.73
C GLN A 812 4.00 -15.88 16.51
N ASN A 813 3.72 -15.24 17.65
CA ASN A 813 2.50 -15.44 18.44
C ASN A 813 2.19 -14.20 19.31
N THR A 814 0.97 -14.12 19.84
CA THR A 814 0.50 -13.07 20.75
C THR A 814 -0.19 -13.65 21.99
N GLN A 815 -0.13 -12.91 23.10
CA GLN A 815 -0.84 -13.23 24.34
C GLN A 815 -1.31 -11.93 25.00
N THR A 816 -2.48 -11.92 25.65
CA THR A 816 -2.97 -10.78 26.44
C THR A 816 -3.06 -11.07 27.94
N VAL A 817 -2.96 -10.02 28.75
CA VAL A 817 -3.23 -9.98 30.20
C VAL A 817 -3.92 -8.65 30.56
N THR A 818 -4.57 -8.53 31.71
CA THR A 818 -5.31 -7.31 32.10
C THR A 818 -4.78 -6.67 33.38
N THR A 819 -4.64 -5.35 33.39
CA THR A 819 -4.39 -4.55 34.60
C THR A 819 -5.68 -3.87 35.06
N THR A 820 -6.07 -4.07 36.32
CA THR A 820 -7.37 -3.60 36.84
C THR A 820 -7.33 -3.26 38.35
N LEU A 821 -8.41 -2.66 38.84
CA LEU A 821 -8.67 -2.42 40.28
C LEU A 821 -10.11 -2.85 40.63
N PRO A 822 -10.41 -3.17 41.91
CA PRO A 822 -11.76 -3.57 42.32
C PRO A 822 -12.80 -2.45 42.24
N VAL A 823 -12.36 -1.20 42.42
CA VAL A 823 -13.12 0.02 42.15
C VAL A 823 -12.21 0.95 41.35
N ILE A 824 -12.76 1.62 40.34
CA ILE A 824 -12.02 2.47 39.39
C ILE A 824 -12.71 3.83 39.29
N ALA A 825 -11.92 4.91 39.40
CA ALA A 825 -12.32 6.25 39.02
C ALA A 825 -12.04 6.50 37.53
N ARG A 826 -13.00 7.13 36.85
CA ARG A 826 -12.90 7.64 35.47
C ARG A 826 -13.50 9.06 35.43
N LEU A 827 -13.14 9.85 34.41
CA LEU A 827 -13.53 11.26 34.28
C LEU A 827 -13.87 11.61 32.83
N GLY A 828 -15.15 11.86 32.55
CA GLY A 828 -15.61 12.47 31.31
C GLY A 828 -15.44 13.99 31.37
N ALA A 829 -14.52 14.52 30.56
CA ALA A 829 -14.23 15.95 30.45
C ALA A 829 -13.99 16.32 28.97
N PRO A 830 -14.25 17.57 28.55
CA PRO A 830 -13.89 18.04 27.21
C PRO A 830 -12.36 18.12 27.06
N ARG A 831 -11.87 18.30 25.83
CA ARG A 831 -10.42 18.46 25.59
C ARG A 831 -9.88 19.81 26.07
N PHE A 832 -10.70 20.86 26.06
CA PHE A 832 -10.41 22.20 26.60
C PHE A 832 -11.70 22.94 26.97
N LEU A 833 -11.55 24.06 27.66
CA LEU A 833 -12.58 25.10 27.86
C LEU A 833 -12.05 26.46 27.39
N VAL A 834 -12.94 27.43 27.19
CA VAL A 834 -12.61 28.84 26.93
C VAL A 834 -13.01 29.70 28.15
N LYS A 835 -12.28 30.79 28.43
CA LYS A 835 -12.58 31.71 29.54
C LYS A 835 -14.04 32.21 29.48
N GLY A 836 -14.84 31.84 30.48
CA GLY A 836 -16.26 32.13 30.59
C GLY A 836 -17.20 30.95 30.28
N ASP A 837 -16.68 29.84 29.76
CA ASP A 837 -17.47 28.62 29.55
C ASP A 837 -17.98 28.05 30.88
N THR A 838 -19.15 27.43 30.85
CA THR A 838 -19.68 26.61 31.94
C THR A 838 -20.00 25.23 31.39
N ALA A 839 -19.36 24.19 31.93
CA ALA A 839 -19.42 22.83 31.42
C ALA A 839 -19.77 21.82 32.52
N SER A 840 -20.30 20.66 32.15
CA SER A 840 -20.56 19.55 33.07
C SER A 840 -19.46 18.51 32.93
N LEU A 841 -18.70 18.28 34.00
CA LEU A 841 -17.67 17.24 34.08
C LEU A 841 -18.25 16.03 34.82
N ARG A 842 -18.05 14.83 34.27
CA ARG A 842 -18.63 13.60 34.80
C ARG A 842 -17.60 12.75 35.51
N VAL A 843 -17.70 12.61 36.82
CA VAL A 843 -16.97 11.56 37.54
C VAL A 843 -17.76 10.26 37.40
N ILE A 844 -17.05 9.18 37.08
CA ILE A 844 -17.62 7.84 36.94
C ILE A 844 -16.85 6.93 37.91
N GLY A 845 -17.57 6.21 38.76
CA GLY A 845 -17.01 5.18 39.63
C GLY A 845 -17.47 3.81 39.17
N GLN A 846 -16.59 3.04 38.55
CA GLN A 846 -16.87 1.66 38.15
C GLN A 846 -16.55 0.73 39.32
N ASN A 847 -17.53 -0.08 39.75
CA ASN A 847 -17.31 -1.15 40.72
C ASN A 847 -17.16 -2.48 39.97
N ASN A 848 -16.01 -3.13 40.12
CA ASN A 848 -15.70 -4.43 39.53
C ASN A 848 -15.84 -5.59 40.55
N LEU A 849 -16.36 -5.33 41.75
CA LEU A 849 -16.71 -6.36 42.72
C LEU A 849 -18.04 -7.05 42.32
N PRO A 850 -18.24 -8.33 42.74
CA PRO A 850 -19.52 -9.02 42.59
C PRO A 850 -20.62 -8.46 43.52
N ASP A 851 -20.23 -7.70 44.55
CA ASP A 851 -21.12 -7.10 45.53
C ASP A 851 -21.26 -5.60 45.31
N ALA A 852 -22.49 -5.08 45.41
CA ALA A 852 -22.77 -3.65 45.36
C ALA A 852 -22.17 -2.92 46.58
N GLN A 853 -21.65 -1.71 46.37
CA GLN A 853 -21.05 -0.88 47.42
C GLN A 853 -21.85 0.42 47.64
N GLN A 854 -21.68 1.03 48.81
CA GLN A 854 -22.08 2.41 49.07
C GLN A 854 -20.83 3.26 49.23
N GLY A 855 -20.82 4.45 48.64
CA GLY A 855 -19.59 5.25 48.58
C GLY A 855 -19.82 6.69 48.14
N GLN A 856 -18.75 7.31 47.66
CA GLN A 856 -18.73 8.70 47.22
C GLN A 856 -18.00 8.84 45.89
N LEU A 857 -18.55 9.67 45.01
CA LEU A 857 -17.82 10.26 43.90
C LEU A 857 -17.38 11.66 44.33
N GLN A 858 -16.18 12.07 43.92
CA GLN A 858 -15.64 13.39 44.26
C GLN A 858 -14.89 14.02 43.09
N LEU A 859 -15.04 15.33 42.93
CA LEU A 859 -14.30 16.15 41.98
C LEU A 859 -13.64 17.33 42.72
N GLU A 860 -12.32 17.36 42.69
CA GLU A 860 -11.50 18.48 43.19
C GLU A 860 -10.83 19.15 41.97
N PRO A 861 -11.43 20.22 41.40
CA PRO A 861 -10.79 21.01 40.37
C PRO A 861 -9.86 22.06 40.98
N SER A 862 -8.81 22.42 40.25
CA SER A 862 -8.02 23.64 40.46
C SER A 862 -7.89 24.38 39.14
N GLY A 863 -8.02 25.71 39.16
CA GLY A 863 -8.10 26.54 37.94
C GLY A 863 -9.49 26.65 37.31
N LEU A 864 -10.54 26.10 37.94
CA LEU A 864 -11.94 26.26 37.56
C LEU A 864 -12.79 26.52 38.81
N ASP A 865 -13.87 27.29 38.67
CA ASP A 865 -14.86 27.44 39.73
C ASP A 865 -15.79 26.22 39.71
N LEU A 866 -15.90 25.48 40.81
CA LEU A 866 -16.91 24.43 40.95
C LEU A 866 -18.25 25.06 41.35
N LEU A 867 -19.33 24.74 40.63
CA LEU A 867 -20.67 25.33 40.84
C LEU A 867 -21.64 24.41 41.61
N ASP A 868 -21.22 23.17 41.87
CA ASP A 868 -21.97 22.13 42.59
C ASP A 868 -21.11 21.60 43.78
N PRO A 869 -21.66 20.85 44.75
CA PRO A 869 -20.86 20.29 45.83
C PRO A 869 -19.75 19.36 45.31
N PRO A 870 -18.51 19.38 45.86
CA PRO A 870 -17.37 18.57 45.39
C PRO A 870 -17.48 17.07 45.68
N THR A 871 -18.58 16.62 46.28
CA THR A 871 -18.79 15.26 46.75
C THR A 871 -20.25 14.88 46.56
N SER A 872 -20.48 13.72 45.96
CA SER A 872 -21.81 13.11 45.79
C SER A 872 -21.82 11.72 46.40
N LEU A 873 -22.80 11.44 47.26
CA LEU A 873 -23.06 10.06 47.72
C LEU A 873 -23.54 9.23 46.54
N ALA A 874 -23.01 8.01 46.39
CA ALA A 874 -23.33 7.14 45.27
C ALA A 874 -23.49 5.68 45.73
N ALA A 875 -24.52 5.02 45.21
CA ALA A 875 -24.66 3.58 45.23
C ALA A 875 -23.94 3.01 44.00
N PHE A 876 -23.04 2.06 44.22
CA PHE A 876 -22.21 1.41 43.21
C PHE A 876 -22.78 0.01 42.94
N PRO A 877 -23.41 -0.25 41.77
CA PRO A 877 -23.95 -1.57 41.45
C PRO A 877 -22.86 -2.65 41.43
N ALA A 878 -23.24 -3.90 41.62
CA ALA A 878 -22.35 -5.03 41.36
C ALA A 878 -21.89 -5.02 39.89
N SER A 879 -20.59 -5.10 39.63
CA SER A 879 -20.00 -5.05 38.28
C SER A 879 -20.38 -3.83 37.42
N GLY A 880 -20.88 -2.73 38.01
CA GLY A 880 -21.47 -1.60 37.27
C GLY A 880 -20.96 -0.21 37.66
N PRO A 881 -21.28 0.82 36.85
CA PRO A 881 -20.90 2.21 37.10
C PRO A 881 -21.88 2.96 38.00
N SER A 882 -21.35 3.88 38.80
CA SER A 882 -22.04 5.08 39.30
C SER A 882 -21.55 6.30 38.54
N THR A 883 -22.39 7.33 38.38
CA THR A 883 -21.98 8.62 37.78
C THR A 883 -22.42 9.80 38.64
N ALA A 884 -21.65 10.87 38.59
CA ALA A 884 -22.00 12.18 39.14
C ALA A 884 -21.52 13.28 38.18
N ASP A 885 -22.43 14.15 37.77
CA ASP A 885 -22.18 15.29 36.89
C ASP A 885 -21.99 16.56 37.74
N TYR A 886 -20.85 17.22 37.58
CA TYR A 886 -20.45 18.43 38.31
C TYR A 886 -20.28 19.59 37.35
N ARG A 887 -20.99 20.70 37.57
CA ARG A 887 -20.81 21.90 36.74
C ARG A 887 -19.60 22.69 37.20
N VAL A 888 -18.75 23.06 36.25
CA VAL A 888 -17.58 23.92 36.45
C VAL A 888 -17.65 25.15 35.55
N ARG A 889 -17.00 26.24 35.96
CA ARG A 889 -16.82 27.44 35.15
C ARG A 889 -15.35 27.79 34.95
N ALA A 890 -15.02 28.10 33.71
CA ALA A 890 -13.69 28.53 33.27
C ALA A 890 -13.46 30.03 33.51
N SER A 891 -13.41 30.49 34.77
CA SER A 891 -13.34 31.94 35.05
C SER A 891 -11.98 32.60 34.75
N ALA A 892 -10.90 31.82 34.70
CA ALA A 892 -9.55 32.27 34.31
C ALA A 892 -9.01 31.42 33.14
N ALA A 893 -8.18 32.03 32.30
CA ALA A 893 -7.42 31.31 31.28
C ALA A 893 -6.12 30.74 31.87
N GLY A 894 -5.60 29.69 31.25
CA GLY A 894 -4.42 28.96 31.70
C GLY A 894 -4.66 27.46 31.69
N ILE A 895 -4.36 26.82 32.81
CA ILE A 895 -4.20 25.38 32.92
C ILE A 895 -4.90 24.90 34.20
N ALA A 896 -5.86 23.99 34.05
CA ALA A 896 -6.65 23.42 35.14
C ALA A 896 -6.23 21.98 35.47
N THR A 897 -6.37 21.65 36.75
CA THR A 897 -6.17 20.29 37.29
C THR A 897 -7.52 19.70 37.65
N LEU A 898 -7.76 18.43 37.33
CA LEU A 898 -8.98 17.72 37.69
C LEU A 898 -8.64 16.43 38.43
N LYS A 899 -8.71 16.42 39.76
CA LYS A 899 -8.63 15.18 40.54
C LYS A 899 -10.03 14.61 40.71
N ALA A 900 -10.25 13.41 40.18
CA ALA A 900 -11.53 12.69 40.27
C ALA A 900 -11.34 11.40 41.07
N SER A 901 -12.20 11.16 42.05
CA SER A 901 -12.07 10.04 43.00
C SER A 901 -13.36 9.24 43.10
N ALA A 902 -13.22 7.92 43.23
CA ALA A 902 -14.30 6.98 43.51
C ALA A 902 -13.95 6.22 44.80
N LEU A 903 -14.68 6.50 45.88
CA LEU A 903 -14.35 6.06 47.23
C LEU A 903 -15.41 5.11 47.78
N THR A 904 -15.03 3.89 48.15
CA THR A 904 -15.90 2.92 48.85
C THR A 904 -15.15 2.28 50.03
N PRO A 905 -15.85 1.68 51.01
CA PRO A 905 -15.22 0.97 52.12
C PRO A 905 -14.34 -0.22 51.70
N ALA A 906 -14.68 -0.90 50.59
CA ALA A 906 -13.95 -2.08 50.12
C ALA A 906 -12.72 -1.72 49.27
N ALA A 907 -12.82 -0.68 48.43
CA ALA A 907 -11.73 -0.17 47.61
C ALA A 907 -11.95 1.30 47.21
N SER A 908 -10.86 2.02 46.92
CA SER A 908 -10.91 3.42 46.49
C SER A 908 -9.84 3.69 45.44
N ASP A 909 -10.16 4.49 44.43
CA ASP A 909 -9.26 4.91 43.35
C ASP A 909 -9.39 6.42 43.08
N ALA A 910 -8.31 7.04 42.61
CA ALA A 910 -8.31 8.44 42.20
C ALA A 910 -7.32 8.69 41.05
N LEU A 911 -7.84 9.32 40.00
CA LEU A 911 -7.04 9.82 38.87
C LEU A 911 -6.80 11.32 38.98
N GLU A 912 -5.86 11.82 38.19
CA GLU A 912 -5.67 13.26 38.02
C GLU A 912 -5.45 13.61 36.55
N SER A 913 -6.35 14.43 36.03
CA SER A 913 -6.34 14.90 34.65
C SER A 913 -5.96 16.38 34.54
N LYS A 914 -5.79 16.79 33.29
CA LYS A 914 -4.98 17.91 32.84
C LYS A 914 -5.78 18.69 31.77
N LEU A 915 -6.55 19.71 32.16
CA LEU A 915 -7.48 20.41 31.26
C LEU A 915 -6.97 21.84 30.89
N PRO A 916 -6.86 22.21 29.60
CA PRO A 916 -6.54 23.57 29.18
C PRO A 916 -7.75 24.49 29.31
N VAL A 917 -7.49 25.78 29.63
CA VAL A 917 -8.50 26.84 29.58
C VAL A 917 -7.99 27.99 28.71
N LEU A 918 -8.49 28.08 27.48
CA LEU A 918 -8.04 29.04 26.48
C LEU A 918 -8.60 30.47 26.77
N PRO A 919 -7.85 31.53 26.46
CA PRO A 919 -8.33 32.90 26.63
C PRO A 919 -9.46 33.23 25.64
N LYS A 920 -10.49 33.93 26.11
CA LYS A 920 -11.61 34.39 25.28
C LYS A 920 -11.28 35.69 24.57
N GLY A 921 -10.81 35.60 23.33
CA GLY A 921 -10.56 36.76 22.48
C GLY A 921 -9.58 36.46 21.35
N LEU A 922 -9.24 37.50 20.58
CA LEU A 922 -8.15 37.46 19.62
C LEU A 922 -6.90 38.09 20.27
N LYS A 923 -5.78 37.38 20.28
CA LYS A 923 -4.48 37.95 20.68
C LYS A 923 -4.16 39.11 19.73
N LYS A 924 -3.93 40.30 20.27
CA LYS A 924 -3.38 41.45 19.56
C LYS A 924 -2.07 41.86 20.21
N GLU A 925 -1.12 42.29 19.39
CA GLU A 925 0.13 42.90 19.82
C GLU A 925 0.13 44.35 19.31
N LEU A 926 0.52 45.28 20.18
CA LEU A 926 0.45 46.72 19.96
C LEU A 926 1.80 47.34 20.35
N GLY A 927 2.26 48.35 19.62
CA GLY A 927 3.54 48.99 19.84
C GLY A 927 3.48 50.50 19.65
N TRP A 928 4.27 51.20 20.45
CA TRP A 928 4.47 52.66 20.40
C TRP A 928 5.97 52.93 20.54
N ALA A 929 6.48 53.97 19.88
CA ALA A 929 7.91 54.27 19.83
C ALA A 929 8.18 55.77 19.68
N GLY A 930 9.40 56.18 20.01
CA GLY A 930 9.96 57.49 19.73
C GLY A 930 11.06 57.85 20.72
N GLN A 931 11.36 59.15 20.85
CA GLN A 931 12.62 59.63 21.42
C GLN A 931 12.40 60.66 22.53
N THR A 932 13.26 60.63 23.56
CA THR A 932 13.44 61.74 24.50
C THR A 932 14.75 62.46 24.20
N GLN A 933 14.73 63.79 24.14
CA GLN A 933 15.95 64.60 24.02
C GLN A 933 16.38 65.07 25.41
N GLY A 934 17.55 64.64 25.86
CA GLY A 934 18.18 65.15 27.08
C GLY A 934 18.79 66.53 26.84
N SER A 935 18.42 67.50 27.67
CA SER A 935 18.90 68.89 27.61
C SER A 935 20.37 69.03 28.05
N SER A 936 21.29 68.66 27.17
CA SER A 936 22.75 68.79 27.33
C SER A 936 23.21 70.24 27.19
N GLY A 937 22.93 71.04 28.22
CA GLY A 937 23.32 72.46 28.25
C GLY A 937 24.79 72.69 28.60
N GLN A 938 25.64 72.90 27.59
CA GLN A 938 26.76 73.86 27.71
C GLN A 938 27.07 74.56 26.38
N THR A 939 27.65 75.76 26.50
CA THR A 939 27.54 76.85 25.51
C THR A 939 28.75 76.99 24.60
N GLN A 940 28.57 77.59 23.42
CA GLN A 940 29.66 78.34 22.77
C GLN A 940 29.14 79.58 22.00
N GLY A 941 29.36 80.77 22.58
CA GLY A 941 28.97 82.07 21.99
C GLY A 941 27.46 82.39 22.08
N SER A 942 27.03 83.64 22.31
CA SER A 942 27.76 84.85 22.72
C SER A 942 26.82 85.82 23.46
N SER A 943 27.32 86.45 24.53
CA SER A 943 26.76 87.63 25.23
C SER A 943 25.27 87.63 25.62
N GLY A 944 24.97 87.59 26.93
CA GLY A 944 23.75 88.19 27.49
C GLY A 944 22.89 87.27 28.35
N GLN A 945 22.92 87.51 29.67
CA GLN A 945 21.92 87.17 30.70
C GLN A 945 21.28 85.76 30.70
N THR A 946 21.60 84.99 31.74
CA THR A 946 20.85 83.79 32.13
C THR A 946 19.61 84.16 32.93
N GLN A 947 18.42 83.77 32.45
CA GLN A 947 17.29 83.39 33.29
C GLN A 947 16.81 82.00 32.86
N GLY A 948 16.51 81.14 33.83
CA GLY A 948 16.25 79.72 33.59
C GLY A 948 14.85 79.29 33.96
N SER A 949 14.27 78.42 33.15
CA SER A 949 13.08 77.63 33.48
C SER A 949 13.19 76.24 32.84
N GLY A 950 14.00 75.37 33.47
CA GLY A 950 14.11 73.97 33.06
C GLY A 950 12.88 73.18 33.47
N GLN A 951 11.98 72.89 32.52
CA GLN A 951 10.76 72.12 32.78
C GLN A 951 11.04 70.62 32.57
N ALA A 952 10.82 69.81 33.60
CA ALA A 952 10.89 68.36 33.51
C ALA A 952 9.50 67.76 33.18
N GLY A 953 9.48 66.71 32.35
CA GLY A 953 8.30 65.87 32.14
C GLY A 953 7.62 65.98 30.77
N ALA A 954 8.16 65.29 29.77
CA ALA A 954 7.39 64.87 28.60
C ALA A 954 6.73 63.50 28.91
N GLY A 955 5.46 63.52 29.29
CA GLY A 955 4.69 62.31 29.61
C GLY A 955 4.34 61.50 28.35
N TRP A 956 4.47 60.17 28.44
CA TRP A 956 4.10 59.25 27.36
C TRP A 956 2.74 58.64 27.62
N SER A 957 1.77 58.92 26.75
CA SER A 957 0.41 58.35 26.80
C SER A 957 0.16 57.43 25.61
N PHE A 958 -0.33 56.22 25.86
CA PHE A 958 -0.74 55.26 24.84
C PHE A 958 -2.13 54.70 25.15
N THR A 959 -2.94 54.49 24.10
CA THR A 959 -4.33 54.04 24.23
C THR A 959 -4.44 52.55 23.91
N LEU A 960 -4.86 51.75 24.89
CA LEU A 960 -5.30 50.36 24.67
C LEU A 960 -6.76 50.36 24.21
N PRO A 961 -7.19 49.42 23.33
CA PRO A 961 -8.61 49.25 22.99
C PRO A 961 -9.48 49.01 24.23
N ASP A 962 -10.66 49.63 24.29
CA ASP A 962 -11.54 49.65 25.47
C ASP A 962 -11.95 48.26 25.99
N ASN A 963 -11.87 47.22 25.15
CA ASN A 963 -12.17 45.83 25.46
C ASN A 963 -10.94 44.95 25.76
N THR A 964 -9.78 45.55 26.03
CA THR A 964 -8.53 44.83 26.33
C THR A 964 -8.60 44.18 27.72
N ASP A 965 -8.37 42.86 27.80
CA ASP A 965 -8.21 42.17 29.08
C ASP A 965 -6.85 42.51 29.71
N LEU A 966 -6.83 43.56 30.52
CA LEU A 966 -5.62 44.04 31.21
C LEU A 966 -4.99 42.96 32.10
N THR A 967 -5.75 41.97 32.60
CA THR A 967 -5.21 40.87 33.42
C THR A 967 -4.32 39.90 32.63
N GLN A 968 -4.44 39.91 31.29
CA GLN A 968 -3.64 39.10 30.37
C GLN A 968 -2.71 39.95 29.49
N THR A 969 -2.72 41.27 29.68
CA THR A 969 -1.91 42.22 28.90
C THR A 969 -0.49 42.28 29.45
N LYS A 970 0.50 41.99 28.61
CA LYS A 970 1.93 42.08 28.94
C LYS A 970 2.55 43.30 28.25
N ALA A 971 2.80 44.36 29.01
CA ALA A 971 3.60 45.49 28.54
C ALA A 971 5.10 45.15 28.60
N LYS A 972 5.86 45.58 27.59
CA LYS A 972 7.34 45.61 27.59
C LYS A 972 7.78 47.01 27.20
N LEU A 973 8.64 47.64 28.00
CA LEU A 973 9.28 48.91 27.67
C LEU A 973 10.73 48.64 27.23
N TYR A 974 11.10 49.09 26.04
CA TYR A 974 12.46 48.98 25.52
C TYR A 974 13.11 50.38 25.48
N LEU A 975 14.04 50.64 26.39
CA LEU A 975 14.83 51.88 26.41
C LEU A 975 16.15 51.65 25.67
N ASN A 976 16.25 52.21 24.46
CA ASN A 976 17.36 51.95 23.55
C ASN A 976 18.20 53.23 23.35
N PRO A 977 19.53 53.21 23.60
CA PRO A 977 20.39 54.38 23.41
C PRO A 977 20.64 54.70 21.93
N SER A 978 20.32 53.79 21.00
CA SER A 978 20.42 54.01 19.55
C SER A 978 19.31 53.29 18.77
N LEU A 979 19.10 53.71 17.52
CA LEU A 979 18.19 53.01 16.59
C LEU A 979 18.67 51.58 16.28
N ALA A 980 19.98 51.32 16.25
CA ALA A 980 20.52 49.97 16.05
C ALA A 980 20.12 49.01 17.18
N THR A 981 20.22 49.48 18.44
CA THR A 981 19.69 48.72 19.59
C THR A 981 18.17 48.55 19.52
N ALA A 982 17.42 49.54 19.03
CA ALA A 982 15.96 49.45 18.90
C ALA A 982 15.47 48.44 17.85
N VAL A 983 16.28 48.14 16.82
CA VAL A 983 15.98 47.11 15.80
C VAL A 983 16.32 45.70 16.29
N THR A 984 17.13 45.56 17.34
CA THR A 984 17.59 44.25 17.85
C THR A 984 16.43 43.30 18.25
N PRO A 985 15.39 43.73 19.00
CA PRO A 985 14.25 42.86 19.31
C PRO A 985 13.37 42.52 18.09
N ALA A 986 13.42 43.32 17.03
CA ALA A 986 12.73 43.00 15.77
C ALA A 986 13.48 41.89 15.02
N LEU A 987 14.82 41.90 15.02
CA LEU A 987 15.62 40.81 14.46
C LEU A 987 15.43 39.51 15.26
N GLU A 988 15.34 39.57 16.59
CA GLU A 988 14.96 38.45 17.47
C GLU A 988 13.58 37.88 17.10
N TYR A 989 12.56 38.74 16.99
CA TYR A 989 11.20 38.33 16.63
C TYR A 989 11.11 37.69 15.24
N LEU A 990 11.82 38.26 14.25
CA LEU A 990 11.84 37.75 12.88
C LEU A 990 12.61 36.42 12.80
N ALA A 991 13.72 36.27 13.53
CA ALA A 991 14.45 35.01 13.68
C ALA A 991 13.61 33.90 14.38
N GLY A 992 12.63 34.28 15.20
CA GLY A 992 11.69 33.37 15.88
C GLY A 992 10.31 33.19 15.20
N TYR A 993 10.06 33.80 14.04
CA TYR A 993 8.70 33.93 13.49
C TYR A 993 8.13 32.58 12.95
N PRO A 994 7.00 32.06 13.49
CA PRO A 994 6.58 30.67 13.27
C PRO A 994 5.48 30.49 12.20
N TYR A 995 5.59 31.15 11.04
CA TYR A 995 4.63 31.01 9.94
C TYR A 995 5.30 30.82 8.57
N GLY A 996 4.54 30.32 7.58
CA GLY A 996 5.06 29.41 6.57
C GLY A 996 4.90 29.76 5.08
N CYS A 997 4.40 30.94 4.72
CA CYS A 997 4.39 31.41 3.32
C CYS A 997 5.83 31.62 2.78
N SER A 998 6.00 31.75 1.46
CA SER A 998 7.28 32.18 0.85
C SER A 998 7.73 33.55 1.39
N GLU A 999 6.80 34.52 1.45
CA GLU A 999 7.04 35.84 2.05
C GLU A 999 7.46 35.74 3.52
N GLN A 1000 6.71 34.99 4.33
CA GLN A 1000 6.99 34.83 5.76
C GLN A 1000 8.32 34.10 6.01
N THR A 1001 8.66 33.14 5.15
CA THR A 1001 9.96 32.46 5.15
C THR A 1001 11.08 33.45 4.85
N MET A 1002 10.92 34.30 3.83
CA MET A 1002 11.85 35.39 3.53
C MET A 1002 11.99 36.38 4.69
N SER A 1003 10.88 36.74 5.33
CA SER A 1003 10.83 37.64 6.48
C SER A 1003 11.49 37.07 7.76
N ARG A 1004 11.83 35.77 7.79
CA ARG A 1004 12.72 35.15 8.80
C ARG A 1004 14.16 34.98 8.29
N PHE A 1005 14.29 34.51 7.05
CA PHE A 1005 15.55 34.19 6.38
C PHE A 1005 16.43 35.43 6.12
N LEU A 1006 15.89 36.46 5.45
CA LEU A 1006 16.67 37.61 5.04
C LEU A 1006 17.15 38.47 6.24
N PRO A 1007 16.34 38.73 7.29
CA PRO A 1007 16.83 39.36 8.51
C PRO A 1007 17.94 38.56 9.21
N SER A 1008 17.90 37.22 9.16
CA SER A 1008 18.98 36.37 9.72
C SER A 1008 20.28 36.49 8.92
N VAL A 1009 20.20 36.60 7.59
CA VAL A 1009 21.33 36.89 6.69
C VAL A 1009 21.93 38.28 7.00
N LEU A 1010 21.08 39.31 7.07
CA LEU A 1010 21.50 40.69 7.34
C LEU A 1010 22.08 40.86 8.76
N ALA A 1011 21.53 40.16 9.76
CA ALA A 1011 22.04 40.17 11.12
C ALA A 1011 23.47 39.59 11.22
N LYS A 1012 23.79 38.57 10.41
CA LYS A 1012 25.17 38.04 10.30
C LYS A 1012 26.11 39.03 9.61
N GLN A 1013 25.66 39.71 8.55
CA GLN A 1013 26.45 40.77 7.89
C GLN A 1013 26.71 41.98 8.82
N ALA A 1014 25.74 42.35 9.66
CA ALA A 1014 25.87 43.46 10.60
C ALA A 1014 26.86 43.20 11.74
N GLY A 1015 27.15 41.93 12.07
CA GLY A 1015 28.17 41.54 13.03
C GLY A 1015 28.04 42.25 14.39
N SER A 1016 29.13 42.85 14.88
CA SER A 1016 29.18 43.51 16.19
C SER A 1016 28.40 44.83 16.30
N PHE A 1017 27.77 45.32 15.22
CA PHE A 1017 26.89 46.50 15.30
C PHE A 1017 25.50 46.17 15.89
N VAL A 1018 25.17 44.88 16.06
CA VAL A 1018 23.90 44.41 16.65
C VAL A 1018 24.20 43.44 17.79
N THR A 1019 23.65 43.69 18.98
CA THR A 1019 23.85 42.83 20.16
C THR A 1019 22.76 41.77 20.26
N LEU A 1020 22.85 40.73 19.42
CA LEU A 1020 21.90 39.62 19.45
C LEU A 1020 22.01 38.78 20.74
N PRO A 1021 20.89 38.22 21.25
CA PRO A 1021 20.91 37.16 22.26
C PRO A 1021 21.82 35.99 21.85
N GLU A 1022 22.45 35.33 22.82
CA GLU A 1022 23.47 34.30 22.55
C GLU A 1022 22.90 33.05 21.88
N ASP A 1023 21.67 32.66 22.24
CA ASP A 1023 20.91 31.58 21.61
C ASP A 1023 20.55 31.93 20.16
N VAL A 1024 20.08 33.15 19.88
CA VAL A 1024 19.82 33.61 18.50
C VAL A 1024 21.12 33.62 17.69
N ARG A 1025 22.19 34.20 18.26
CA ARG A 1025 23.53 34.31 17.66
C ARG A 1025 24.14 32.95 17.33
N ALA A 1026 23.93 31.94 18.18
CA ALA A 1026 24.41 30.58 17.96
C ALA A 1026 23.64 29.83 16.85
N ASN A 1027 22.35 30.14 16.66
CA ASN A 1027 21.47 29.43 15.74
C ASN A 1027 21.19 30.17 14.42
N LEU A 1028 21.79 31.34 14.17
CA LEU A 1028 21.60 32.11 12.92
C LEU A 1028 21.80 31.27 11.65
N ASP A 1029 22.87 30.48 11.60
CA ASP A 1029 23.22 29.67 10.43
C ASP A 1029 22.19 28.55 10.18
N ASP A 1030 21.62 27.97 11.24
CA ASP A 1030 20.53 26.99 11.15
C ASP A 1030 19.22 27.64 10.70
N TYR A 1031 18.92 28.87 11.13
CA TYR A 1031 17.74 29.60 10.67
C TYR A 1031 17.84 29.96 9.18
N VAL A 1032 19.04 30.34 8.73
CA VAL A 1032 19.30 30.56 7.29
C VAL A 1032 19.24 29.23 6.52
N ALA A 1033 19.77 28.12 7.04
CA ALA A 1033 19.68 26.81 6.41
C ALA A 1033 18.22 26.30 6.30
N GLN A 1034 17.40 26.46 7.34
CA GLN A 1034 15.96 26.17 7.32
C GLN A 1034 15.23 27.04 6.28
N GLY A 1035 15.57 28.34 6.22
CA GLY A 1035 15.07 29.26 5.21
C GLY A 1035 15.41 28.83 3.80
N LEU A 1036 16.68 28.54 3.50
CA LEU A 1036 17.13 28.02 2.21
C LEU A 1036 16.36 26.76 1.82
N LYS A 1037 16.26 25.76 2.71
CA LYS A 1037 15.54 24.52 2.41
C LYS A 1037 14.08 24.81 2.05
N ARG A 1038 13.37 25.58 2.88
CA ARG A 1038 11.95 25.88 2.67
C ARG A 1038 11.71 26.69 1.39
N LEU A 1039 12.59 27.63 1.05
CA LEU A 1039 12.53 28.36 -0.22
C LEU A 1039 12.82 27.44 -1.43
N TYR A 1040 13.71 26.45 -1.29
CA TYR A 1040 13.92 25.45 -2.35
C TYR A 1040 12.72 24.51 -2.50
N ASP A 1041 12.11 24.09 -1.38
CA ASP A 1041 10.89 23.27 -1.38
C ASP A 1041 9.69 24.00 -2.01
N PHE A 1042 9.69 25.33 -2.02
CA PHE A 1042 8.61 26.21 -2.51
C PHE A 1042 8.88 26.80 -3.91
N GLN A 1043 9.98 26.42 -4.59
CA GLN A 1043 10.19 26.80 -5.99
C GLN A 1043 9.34 25.90 -6.89
N HIS A 1044 8.53 26.49 -7.77
CA HIS A 1044 7.65 25.76 -8.68
C HIS A 1044 8.39 25.29 -9.95
N ASP A 1045 7.76 24.39 -10.71
CA ASP A 1045 8.29 23.84 -11.97
C ASP A 1045 8.58 24.91 -13.05
N ASP A 1046 7.95 26.10 -12.97
CA ASP A 1046 8.23 27.23 -13.86
C ASP A 1046 9.44 28.08 -13.45
N GLY A 1047 10.09 27.73 -12.33
CA GLY A 1047 11.24 28.43 -11.74
C GLY A 1047 10.88 29.56 -10.78
N GLY A 1048 9.61 29.95 -10.70
CA GLY A 1048 9.14 31.02 -9.82
C GLY A 1048 8.72 30.53 -8.42
N TRP A 1049 8.19 31.47 -7.64
CA TRP A 1049 7.64 31.25 -6.30
C TRP A 1049 6.26 31.90 -6.16
N GLY A 1050 5.30 31.14 -5.64
CA GLY A 1050 4.00 31.67 -5.19
C GLY A 1050 4.07 32.16 -3.75
N PHE A 1051 2.94 32.52 -3.15
CA PHE A 1051 2.86 32.79 -1.71
C PHE A 1051 2.98 31.50 -0.88
N TRP A 1052 2.65 30.36 -1.48
CA TRP A 1052 2.71 29.03 -0.89
C TRP A 1052 3.53 28.08 -1.78
N GLN A 1053 3.41 26.77 -1.57
CA GLN A 1053 4.12 25.72 -2.30
C GLN A 1053 3.32 25.16 -3.50
N ASN A 1054 2.05 25.53 -3.63
CA ASN A 1054 1.09 24.92 -4.58
C ASN A 1054 0.13 25.96 -5.20
N ASP A 1055 0.46 27.26 -5.15
CA ASP A 1055 -0.26 28.32 -5.85
C ASP A 1055 0.47 28.73 -7.14
N SER A 1056 0.02 29.76 -7.84
CA SER A 1056 0.70 30.24 -9.05
C SER A 1056 1.90 31.11 -8.69
N SER A 1057 3.01 30.94 -9.43
CA SER A 1057 4.20 31.79 -9.28
C SER A 1057 3.87 33.27 -9.45
N SER A 1058 4.30 34.09 -8.50
CA SER A 1058 4.04 35.53 -8.42
C SER A 1058 5.31 36.31 -8.75
N LEU A 1059 5.21 37.29 -9.66
CA LEU A 1059 6.34 38.14 -10.08
C LEU A 1059 7.04 38.80 -8.88
N TYR A 1060 6.26 39.38 -7.97
CA TYR A 1060 6.78 40.04 -6.77
C TYR A 1060 7.49 39.07 -5.81
N ILE A 1061 6.87 37.91 -5.53
CA ILE A 1061 7.45 36.95 -4.60
C ILE A 1061 8.69 36.28 -5.21
N SER A 1062 8.67 35.97 -6.50
CA SER A 1062 9.83 35.41 -7.21
C SER A 1062 11.01 36.38 -7.21
N ALA A 1063 10.77 37.68 -7.41
CA ALA A 1063 11.81 38.70 -7.31
C ALA A 1063 12.32 38.90 -5.87
N TYR A 1064 11.42 38.91 -4.88
CA TYR A 1064 11.79 39.00 -3.46
C TYR A 1064 12.65 37.81 -3.02
N VAL A 1065 12.23 36.59 -3.32
CA VAL A 1065 12.97 35.36 -3.01
C VAL A 1065 14.32 35.34 -3.71
N LEU A 1066 14.38 35.61 -5.03
CA LEU A 1066 15.64 35.63 -5.76
C LEU A 1066 16.62 36.67 -5.19
N SER A 1067 16.13 37.88 -4.87
CA SER A 1067 16.94 38.95 -4.26
C SER A 1067 17.55 38.53 -2.92
N GLY A 1068 16.77 37.90 -2.01
CA GLY A 1068 17.33 37.41 -0.75
C GLY A 1068 18.26 36.21 -0.91
N LEU A 1069 18.02 35.33 -1.88
CA LEU A 1069 18.94 34.24 -2.22
C LEU A 1069 20.28 34.76 -2.76
N VAL A 1070 20.29 35.89 -3.49
CA VAL A 1070 21.53 36.58 -3.88
C VAL A 1070 22.22 37.20 -2.66
N GLN A 1071 21.51 37.95 -1.82
CA GLN A 1071 22.07 38.56 -0.60
C GLN A 1071 22.63 37.51 0.38
N ALA A 1072 22.01 36.32 0.49
CA ALA A 1072 22.54 35.21 1.27
C ALA A 1072 23.86 34.66 0.70
N LYS A 1073 23.97 34.57 -0.63
CA LYS A 1073 25.21 34.18 -1.32
C LYS A 1073 26.32 35.22 -1.11
N GLU A 1074 25.98 36.51 -1.12
CA GLU A 1074 26.92 37.61 -0.84
C GLU A 1074 27.35 37.65 0.63
N ALA A 1075 26.48 37.24 1.57
CA ALA A 1075 26.82 36.97 2.97
C ALA A 1075 27.65 35.68 3.18
N GLY A 1076 28.05 34.99 2.12
CA GLY A 1076 28.91 33.80 2.17
C GLY A 1076 28.19 32.47 2.39
N TYR A 1077 26.85 32.42 2.37
CA TYR A 1077 26.11 31.15 2.43
C TYR A 1077 26.16 30.41 1.08
N THR A 1078 26.18 29.08 1.13
CA THR A 1078 26.14 28.25 -0.08
C THR A 1078 24.71 28.15 -0.60
N VAL A 1079 24.45 28.82 -1.74
CA VAL A 1079 23.14 28.82 -2.41
C VAL A 1079 23.21 28.03 -3.72
N ARG A 1080 22.23 27.15 -3.94
CA ARG A 1080 22.09 26.33 -5.16
C ARG A 1080 22.07 27.19 -6.42
N ALA A 1081 22.99 26.92 -7.35
CA ALA A 1081 23.16 27.70 -8.57
C ALA A 1081 22.02 27.45 -9.57
N GLU A 1082 21.48 26.24 -9.57
CA GLU A 1082 20.31 25.81 -10.33
C GLU A 1082 19.04 26.55 -9.89
N VAL A 1083 18.82 26.73 -8.58
CA VAL A 1083 17.68 27.47 -8.01
C VAL A 1083 17.73 28.95 -8.43
N LEU A 1084 18.90 29.59 -8.25
CA LEU A 1084 19.15 30.97 -8.67
C LEU A 1084 18.93 31.15 -10.18
N LYS A 1085 19.41 30.19 -10.99
CA LYS A 1085 19.24 30.24 -12.44
C LYS A 1085 17.77 30.12 -12.84
N SER A 1086 17.04 29.12 -12.32
CA SER A 1086 15.61 28.94 -12.63
C SER A 1086 14.78 30.15 -12.23
N GLY A 1087 15.08 30.78 -11.09
CA GLY A 1087 14.44 32.02 -10.66
C GLY A 1087 14.73 33.21 -11.59
N ALA A 1088 15.98 33.38 -12.02
CA ALA A 1088 16.35 34.42 -12.97
C ALA A 1088 15.76 34.18 -14.37
N ASP A 1089 15.70 32.92 -14.82
CA ASP A 1089 15.07 32.52 -16.09
C ASP A 1089 13.54 32.74 -16.04
N TYR A 1090 12.87 32.45 -14.91
CA TYR A 1090 11.45 32.79 -14.68
C TYR A 1090 11.20 34.30 -14.77
N LEU A 1091 12.00 35.12 -14.06
CA LEU A 1091 11.83 36.57 -14.06
C LEU A 1091 12.03 37.15 -15.46
N ARG A 1092 13.13 36.81 -16.14
CA ARG A 1092 13.39 37.26 -17.52
C ARG A 1092 12.22 36.90 -18.45
N THR A 1093 11.79 35.63 -18.43
CA THR A 1093 10.66 35.12 -19.25
C THR A 1093 9.30 35.73 -18.87
N THR A 1094 9.19 36.40 -17.72
CA THR A 1094 7.97 37.09 -17.28
C THR A 1094 8.03 38.60 -17.57
N LEU A 1095 9.20 39.21 -17.49
CA LEU A 1095 9.45 40.62 -17.85
C LEU A 1095 9.44 40.85 -19.37
N GLU A 1096 9.81 39.85 -20.17
CA GLU A 1096 9.79 39.90 -21.64
C GLU A 1096 8.38 39.74 -22.25
N ARG A 1097 7.32 39.56 -21.46
CA ARG A 1097 5.97 39.29 -21.98
C ARG A 1097 5.20 40.55 -22.41
N PRO A 1098 4.38 40.49 -23.49
CA PRO A 1098 3.56 41.62 -23.92
C PRO A 1098 2.49 42.08 -22.90
N ASP A 1099 2.07 41.21 -21.98
CA ASP A 1099 1.06 41.45 -20.96
C ASP A 1099 1.62 41.94 -19.62
N ILE A 1100 2.95 42.16 -19.51
CA ILE A 1100 3.63 42.61 -18.29
C ILE A 1100 3.00 43.87 -17.66
N SER A 1101 2.35 44.72 -18.47
CA SER A 1101 1.64 45.91 -18.02
C SER A 1101 0.49 45.65 -17.04
N GLN A 1102 -0.02 44.41 -16.96
CA GLN A 1102 -1.07 43.99 -16.02
C GLN A 1102 -0.56 43.79 -14.59
N PHE A 1103 0.74 43.58 -14.38
CA PHE A 1103 1.32 43.52 -13.03
C PHE A 1103 1.46 44.92 -12.42
N ALA A 1104 1.42 45.04 -11.09
CA ALA A 1104 1.64 46.30 -10.41
C ALA A 1104 2.96 46.98 -10.83
N SER A 1105 2.99 48.31 -10.88
CA SER A 1105 4.20 49.11 -11.17
C SER A 1105 5.36 48.71 -10.28
N ASP A 1106 5.08 48.51 -9.00
CA ASP A 1106 6.09 48.36 -7.96
C ASP A 1106 6.67 46.94 -7.98
N ALA A 1107 5.82 45.94 -8.27
CA ALA A 1107 6.23 44.57 -8.51
C ALA A 1107 7.09 44.41 -9.78
N ARG A 1108 6.89 45.27 -10.79
CA ARG A 1108 7.78 45.36 -11.95
C ARG A 1108 9.09 46.06 -11.60
N ALA A 1109 9.02 47.23 -10.94
CA ALA A 1109 10.18 48.02 -10.56
C ALA A 1109 11.11 47.32 -9.55
N TYR A 1110 10.61 46.33 -8.79
CA TYR A 1110 11.40 45.47 -7.91
C TYR A 1110 11.98 44.23 -8.63
N ALA A 1111 11.49 43.90 -9.84
CA ALA A 1111 11.94 42.74 -10.61
C ALA A 1111 12.92 43.09 -11.76
N TYR A 1112 12.98 44.37 -12.15
CA TYR A 1112 13.95 44.95 -13.09
C TYR A 1112 15.30 45.26 -12.41
#